data_AF-A0A2V1AHF3-F1
#
_entry.id   AF-A0A2V1AHF3-F1
#
_cell.length_a   1.000
_cell.length_b   1.000
_cell.length_c   1.000
_cell.angle_alpha   90.00
_cell.angle_beta   90.00
_cell.angle_gamma   90.00
#
_symmetry.space_group_name_H-M   'P 1'
#
loop_
_entity.id
_entity.type
_entity.pdbx_description
1 polymer ?
#
loop_
_entity_poly.entity_id
_entity_poly.type
_entity_poly.pdbx_seq_one_letter_code
_entity_poly.pdbx_strand_id
1 'polypeptide(L)'
;MSVETAFVNRFWGQQEAGFQVIQTRLAHSLTTLQELLTFYKERVAIEKEYNKRLDKLVSSYTLGSGETGSIKVALEKLQNESGNMVRQNQKFIKSVSFHNYEKLSSFYGNYKHNVSKMESHMQKVLSKKKDFFTHLEAIKDKYRIECHSIKTLSLQCQTTWGKELEKNKAKLIKAEKNAGVLKDQYLKCIHKCTEIHDVWVRDWRAALSNVYQLEIERIQICKLNCFNFCNHVASLCVDWDQSVDVARTSFASILAPKDIHDFAEAYGTGNKISKAPKFIDFAEGYDDDSESQDFELADFKDPDFSQILTRTFSTQSAPSSKQTSPTKRSPKRNNVESGSPTRATNGGLLVPQNKSLPPIKEPNGNGELRKQLSQTSNYTSGPEDKHDVFDSSKKFRESNDSDYSNPTNYTSQTTRSWASPRKKERSEMQERINRRSQDWTNTFQPPPPQPEKPAVSINKDFSMDFIAKALEDLNTGGNGDVNQFRRSVRSQAKDNDHVSYRNHRPQSDFVDDSREQATRYDSISFKTPQKPRPKSMVDSVMGEDDSMRTVVARTPMKPQTQSKRFSSQSPTKSYMDLHSMIDKVTPASGHEYVAKAKAIYTYSAREEGELSFKKGWNMFVLHKQEDNWYVCELANNCGSDVGNVGLVPYNYVKEGDNILDIAFSKGLNAIDTSSYYGRSEELIGQALKNLQSKWPRDSYYICTKAGRIADHEFNYSREHVRASVKNSMKLLNTNYLDLVYMHDVEFVETPKIYEALKELLALKNEGLIKAFGFSGYPIKFLYEIAHTCAHEKKEEIGPVDCILTYSHGCLQNTALFDMYDSFMNDCGIKKLLNGSILSMSLLRSGKTHDFHPARVELRNKVDEVAQSLKDSHNVELAELATKFALKRWLFDSKSQKEYPLEWNNKTSVVLGVSTVDELKSALQSYYSVKDQANDEDEKLFKLTIDKLGDYYNETWPSGLH
;
A
#
# COMPACT_ATOMS: atom_id res chain seq x y z
N MET A 1 15.50 -23.37 36.12
CA MET A 1 15.11 -21.95 36.00
C MET A 1 16.39 -21.14 35.91
N SER A 2 16.65 -20.51 34.77
CA SER A 2 17.79 -19.59 34.59
C SER A 2 17.44 -18.23 35.20
N VAL A 3 18.30 -17.71 36.08
CA VAL A 3 18.14 -16.34 36.59
C VAL A 3 18.59 -15.38 35.50
N GLU A 4 17.65 -14.67 34.87
CA GLU A 4 17.98 -13.65 33.88
C GLU A 4 18.85 -12.55 34.49
N THR A 5 19.94 -12.22 33.80
CA THR A 5 20.99 -11.37 34.35
C THR A 5 20.66 -9.89 34.14
N ALA A 6 19.74 -9.37 34.96
CA ALA A 6 19.28 -7.98 34.92
C ALA A 6 20.45 -6.98 34.79
N PHE A 7 20.38 -6.12 33.78
CA PHE A 7 21.42 -5.15 33.39
C PHE A 7 21.96 -4.35 34.59
N VAL A 8 21.05 -3.80 35.40
CA VAL A 8 21.35 -2.98 36.57
C VAL A 8 22.19 -3.71 37.63
N ASN A 9 22.19 -5.05 37.65
CA ASN A 9 22.95 -5.85 38.61
C ASN A 9 24.38 -6.18 38.13
N ARG A 10 24.78 -5.78 36.91
CA ARG A 10 26.08 -6.16 36.32
C ARG A 10 27.11 -5.04 36.22
N PHE A 11 26.71 -3.78 36.30
CA PHE A 11 27.63 -2.62 36.20
C PHE A 11 28.03 -2.05 37.57
N TRP A 12 28.45 -2.96 38.45
CA TRP A 12 29.12 -2.66 39.74
C TRP A 12 30.57 -3.15 39.67
N GLY A 13 31.37 -2.85 40.70
CA GLY A 13 32.73 -3.38 40.79
C GLY A 13 33.58 -2.65 41.83
N GLN A 14 34.76 -3.21 42.12
CA GLN A 14 35.79 -2.48 42.84
C GLN A 14 36.26 -1.27 42.02
N GLN A 15 36.70 -0.21 42.71
CA GLN A 15 37.19 1.04 42.09
C GLN A 15 36.23 1.67 41.07
N GLU A 16 34.92 1.39 41.19
CA GLU A 16 33.84 2.06 40.43
C GLU A 16 33.87 1.78 38.91
N ALA A 17 34.58 0.72 38.49
CA ALA A 17 34.81 0.35 37.09
C ALA A 17 33.53 0.27 36.22
N GLY A 18 32.39 -0.12 36.80
CA GLY A 18 31.10 -0.15 36.11
C GLY A 18 30.67 1.20 35.51
N PHE A 19 31.05 2.33 36.13
CA PHE A 19 30.79 3.67 35.58
C PHE A 19 31.59 3.92 34.30
N GLN A 20 32.88 3.56 34.29
CA GLN A 20 33.78 3.75 33.14
C GLN A 20 33.37 2.90 31.93
N VAL A 21 32.90 1.67 32.16
CA VAL A 21 32.37 0.78 31.11
C VAL A 21 31.11 1.37 30.47
N ILE A 22 30.18 1.88 31.29
CA ILE A 22 28.94 2.51 30.81
C ILE A 22 29.24 3.82 30.06
N GLN A 23 30.13 4.66 30.58
CA GLN A 23 30.58 5.90 29.92
C GLN A 23 31.19 5.60 28.54
N THR A 24 32.09 4.60 28.45
CA THR A 24 32.67 4.16 27.17
C THR A 24 31.58 3.67 26.19
N ARG A 25 30.60 2.90 26.67
CA ARG A 25 29.48 2.45 25.83
C ARG A 25 28.64 3.63 25.30
N LEU A 26 28.28 4.58 26.15
CA LEU A 26 27.48 5.75 25.76
C LEU A 26 28.23 6.65 24.77
N ALA A 27 29.55 6.79 24.91
CA ALA A 27 30.40 7.47 23.94
C ALA A 27 30.35 6.76 22.57
N HIS A 28 30.49 5.44 22.52
CA HIS A 28 30.37 4.67 21.26
C HIS A 28 28.98 4.81 20.64
N SER A 29 27.91 4.75 21.45
CA SER A 29 26.54 4.94 20.99
C SER A 29 26.28 6.34 20.41
N LEU A 30 26.93 7.38 20.95
CA LEU A 30 26.90 8.73 20.37
C LEU A 30 27.67 8.80 19.04
N THR A 31 28.81 8.11 18.93
CA THR A 31 29.58 8.01 17.68
C THR A 31 28.75 7.35 16.57
N THR A 32 28.12 6.21 16.83
CA THR A 32 27.30 5.50 15.82
C THR A 32 26.11 6.33 15.31
N LEU A 33 25.48 7.14 16.17
CA LEU A 33 24.46 8.09 15.72
C LEU A 33 25.04 9.18 14.81
N GLN A 34 26.24 9.69 15.13
CA GLN A 34 26.94 10.71 14.35
C GLN A 34 27.43 10.18 13.00
N GLU A 35 27.90 8.93 12.95
CA GLU A 35 28.26 8.20 11.73
C GLU A 35 27.05 8.04 10.81
N LEU A 36 25.91 7.58 11.35
CA LEU A 36 24.67 7.38 10.59
C LEU A 36 24.09 8.69 10.06
N LEU A 37 24.15 9.78 10.84
CA LEU A 37 23.81 11.13 10.37
C LEU A 37 24.72 11.60 9.23
N THR A 38 26.02 11.31 9.32
CA THR A 38 26.99 11.65 8.27
C THR A 38 26.72 10.86 7.00
N PHE A 39 26.44 9.55 7.10
CA PHE A 39 26.06 8.70 5.98
C PHE A 39 24.84 9.26 5.22
N TYR A 40 23.76 9.62 5.91
CA TYR A 40 22.58 10.19 5.23
C TYR A 40 22.86 11.55 4.60
N LYS A 41 23.66 12.41 5.24
CA LYS A 41 24.05 13.71 4.69
C LYS A 41 24.79 13.55 3.36
N GLU A 42 25.78 12.67 3.29
CA GLU A 42 26.55 12.43 2.07
C GLU A 42 25.72 11.68 1.01
N ARG A 43 24.88 10.71 1.40
CA ARG A 43 23.94 10.05 0.48
C ARG A 43 22.97 11.04 -0.18
N VAL A 44 22.46 12.01 0.59
CA VAL A 44 21.61 13.10 0.09
C VAL A 44 22.38 14.07 -0.82
N ALA A 45 23.67 14.32 -0.56
CA ALA A 45 24.51 15.14 -1.42
C ALA A 45 24.77 14.48 -2.78
N ILE A 46 25.09 13.18 -2.78
CA ILE A 46 25.29 12.36 -4.00
C ILE A 46 24.05 12.41 -4.89
N GLU A 47 22.86 12.16 -4.34
CA GLU A 47 21.63 12.16 -5.14
C GLU A 47 21.23 13.56 -5.63
N LYS A 48 21.52 14.63 -4.88
CA LYS A 48 21.29 16.00 -5.36
C LYS A 48 22.13 16.33 -6.60
N GLU A 49 23.40 15.93 -6.62
CA GLU A 49 24.26 16.15 -7.79
C GLU A 49 23.91 15.22 -8.96
N TYR A 50 23.55 13.95 -8.71
CA TYR A 50 23.04 13.06 -9.77
C TYR A 50 21.73 13.59 -10.37
N ASN A 51 20.77 13.98 -9.54
CA ASN A 51 19.47 14.53 -9.97
C ASN A 51 19.64 15.79 -10.82
N LYS A 52 20.52 16.71 -10.41
CA LYS A 52 20.87 17.94 -11.15
C LYS A 52 21.50 17.65 -12.52
N ARG A 53 22.29 16.58 -12.65
CA ARG A 53 22.84 16.15 -13.95
C ARG A 53 21.77 15.53 -14.86
N LEU A 54 20.87 14.74 -14.29
CA LEU A 54 19.74 14.13 -15.02
C LEU A 54 18.73 15.21 -15.47
N ASP A 55 18.44 16.19 -14.62
CA ASP A 55 17.60 17.35 -14.94
C ASP A 55 18.21 18.19 -16.07
N LYS A 56 19.53 18.42 -16.04
CA LYS A 56 20.24 19.04 -17.17
C LYS A 56 20.11 18.23 -18.46
N LEU A 57 20.21 16.90 -18.39
CA LEU A 57 20.06 16.04 -19.57
C LEU A 57 18.66 16.20 -20.21
N VAL A 58 17.60 16.15 -19.40
CA VAL A 58 16.20 16.25 -19.89
C VAL A 58 15.87 17.64 -20.43
N SER A 59 16.44 18.70 -19.85
CA SER A 59 16.15 20.10 -20.20
C SER A 59 17.04 20.67 -21.32
N SER A 60 18.27 20.20 -21.46
CA SER A 60 19.24 20.75 -22.43
C SER A 60 19.29 20.02 -23.77
N TYR A 61 18.67 18.84 -23.89
CA TYR A 61 18.74 18.00 -25.08
C TYR A 61 17.34 17.49 -25.46
N THR A 62 16.87 17.86 -26.64
CA THR A 62 15.59 17.40 -27.20
C THR A 62 15.80 16.21 -28.13
N LEU A 63 14.96 15.18 -28.00
CA LEU A 63 14.99 13.99 -28.87
C LEU A 63 13.91 14.08 -29.96
N GLY A 64 14.21 13.59 -31.17
CA GLY A 64 13.20 13.40 -32.23
C GLY A 64 12.59 14.69 -32.83
N SER A 65 13.27 15.84 -32.72
CA SER A 65 12.71 17.13 -33.17
C SER A 65 12.31 17.14 -34.66
N GLY A 66 13.13 16.55 -35.54
CA GLY A 66 12.85 16.37 -36.97
C GLY A 66 12.12 15.08 -37.35
N GLU A 67 11.80 14.21 -36.38
CA GLU A 67 11.14 12.92 -36.64
C GLU A 67 9.62 13.08 -36.80
N THR A 68 8.97 12.10 -37.43
CA THR A 68 7.52 11.97 -37.58
C THR A 68 7.03 10.58 -37.14
N GLY A 69 5.72 10.33 -37.18
CA GLY A 69 5.15 9.00 -36.91
C GLY A 69 5.38 8.47 -35.48
N SER A 70 5.32 7.15 -35.34
CA SER A 70 5.44 6.43 -34.06
C SER A 70 6.83 6.57 -33.42
N ILE A 71 7.91 6.66 -34.22
CA ILE A 71 9.27 6.86 -33.70
C ILE A 71 9.43 8.21 -32.99
N LYS A 72 8.80 9.29 -33.49
CA LYS A 72 8.78 10.60 -32.80
C LYS A 72 8.16 10.47 -31.41
N VAL A 73 6.98 9.87 -31.34
CA VAL A 73 6.22 9.69 -30.09
C VAL A 73 7.01 8.87 -29.08
N ALA A 74 7.72 7.82 -29.51
CA ALA A 74 8.58 7.02 -28.62
C ALA A 74 9.78 7.82 -28.06
N LEU A 75 10.42 8.67 -28.88
CA LEU A 75 11.54 9.53 -28.46
C LEU A 75 11.09 10.64 -27.50
N GLU A 76 9.97 11.30 -27.79
CA GLU A 76 9.33 12.25 -26.88
C GLU A 76 8.93 11.58 -25.56
N LYS A 77 8.42 10.34 -25.61
CA LYS A 77 8.05 9.58 -24.41
C LYS A 77 9.27 9.20 -23.57
N LEU A 78 10.40 8.81 -24.18
CA LEU A 78 11.66 8.60 -23.48
C LEU A 78 12.16 9.85 -22.74
N GLN A 79 12.09 11.03 -23.38
CA GLN A 79 12.47 12.30 -22.74
C GLN A 79 11.52 12.65 -21.58
N ASN A 80 10.21 12.43 -21.75
CA ASN A 80 9.21 12.66 -20.71
C ASN A 80 9.37 11.74 -19.49
N GLU A 81 9.61 10.44 -19.69
CA GLU A 81 9.84 9.49 -18.59
C GLU A 81 11.19 9.72 -17.89
N SER A 82 12.23 10.15 -18.61
CA SER A 82 13.47 10.63 -18.00
C SER A 82 13.20 11.83 -17.06
N GLY A 83 12.27 12.71 -17.43
CA GLY A 83 11.76 13.77 -16.55
C GLY A 83 10.95 13.27 -15.34
N ASN A 84 10.27 12.13 -15.44
CA ASN A 84 9.64 11.48 -14.28
C ASN A 84 10.70 10.94 -13.31
N MET A 85 11.77 10.31 -13.81
CA MET A 85 12.89 9.84 -12.98
C MET A 85 13.55 10.96 -12.17
N VAL A 86 13.67 12.16 -12.75
CA VAL A 86 14.11 13.38 -12.04
C VAL A 86 13.16 13.73 -10.91
N ARG A 87 11.84 13.80 -11.16
CA ARG A 87 10.81 14.12 -10.15
C ARG A 87 10.77 13.09 -9.01
N GLN A 88 10.88 11.81 -9.33
CA GLN A 88 10.89 10.70 -8.38
C GLN A 88 12.13 10.73 -7.47
N ASN A 89 13.31 11.04 -8.01
CA ASN A 89 14.50 11.18 -7.17
C ASN A 89 14.47 12.45 -6.30
N GLN A 90 13.89 13.56 -6.77
CA GLN A 90 13.65 14.73 -5.90
C GLN A 90 12.72 14.40 -4.72
N LYS A 91 11.73 13.52 -4.91
CA LYS A 91 10.89 12.97 -3.84
C LYS A 91 11.72 12.08 -2.88
N PHE A 92 12.56 11.18 -3.38
CA PHE A 92 13.49 10.38 -2.55
C PHE A 92 14.42 11.25 -1.69
N ILE A 93 15.09 12.23 -2.30
CA ILE A 93 15.99 13.19 -1.63
C ILE A 93 15.28 13.91 -0.47
N LYS A 94 14.04 14.38 -0.70
CA LYS A 94 13.22 15.02 0.34
C LYS A 94 12.84 14.03 1.46
N SER A 95 12.41 12.83 1.10
CA SER A 95 12.03 11.79 2.06
C SER A 95 13.18 11.41 2.99
N VAL A 96 14.38 11.13 2.46
CA VAL A 96 15.56 10.78 3.28
C VAL A 96 16.05 11.96 4.11
N SER A 97 16.01 13.20 3.57
CA SER A 97 16.38 14.39 4.35
C SER A 97 15.49 14.55 5.60
N PHE A 98 14.18 14.42 5.45
CA PHE A 98 13.23 14.60 6.55
C PHE A 98 13.12 13.38 7.48
N HIS A 99 12.83 12.19 6.92
CA HIS A 99 12.54 11.00 7.72
C HIS A 99 13.77 10.35 8.34
N ASN A 100 14.90 10.33 7.61
CA ASN A 100 16.12 9.73 8.10
C ASN A 100 16.99 10.74 8.85
N TYR A 101 17.42 11.82 8.18
CA TYR A 101 18.41 12.74 8.73
C TYR A 101 17.85 13.67 9.82
N GLU A 102 16.81 14.47 9.52
CA GLU A 102 16.29 15.47 10.47
C GLU A 102 15.73 14.85 11.76
N LYS A 103 14.91 13.79 11.64
CA LYS A 103 14.38 13.07 12.81
C LYS A 103 15.48 12.43 13.67
N LEU A 104 16.50 11.82 13.05
CA LEU A 104 17.64 11.25 13.78
C LEU A 104 18.50 12.34 14.44
N SER A 105 18.61 13.51 13.82
CA SER A 105 19.37 14.65 14.36
C SER A 105 18.71 15.23 15.62
N SER A 106 17.37 15.36 15.59
CA SER A 106 16.57 15.73 16.75
C SER A 106 16.70 14.70 17.90
N PHE A 107 16.63 13.41 17.58
CA PHE A 107 16.84 12.34 18.57
C PHE A 107 18.27 12.36 19.16
N TYR A 108 19.30 12.49 18.32
CA TYR A 108 20.70 12.60 18.76
C TYR A 108 20.89 13.76 19.75
N GLY A 109 20.28 14.92 19.50
CA GLY A 109 20.32 16.06 20.43
C GLY A 109 19.75 15.73 21.81
N ASN A 110 18.58 15.09 21.85
CA ASN A 110 17.92 14.68 23.10
C ASN A 110 18.72 13.59 23.85
N TYR A 111 19.16 12.54 23.13
CA TYR A 111 19.95 11.45 23.68
C TYR A 111 21.27 11.97 24.29
N LYS A 112 21.98 12.84 23.57
CA LYS A 112 23.22 13.49 24.03
C LYS A 112 23.01 14.33 25.28
N HIS A 113 21.92 15.11 25.34
CA HIS A 113 21.58 15.89 26.54
C HIS A 113 21.37 14.98 27.76
N ASN A 114 20.61 13.90 27.60
CA ASN A 114 20.30 12.96 28.69
C ASN A 114 21.56 12.23 29.19
N VAL A 115 22.42 11.76 28.28
CA VAL A 115 23.72 11.15 28.62
C VAL A 115 24.58 12.12 29.42
N SER A 116 24.89 13.31 28.88
CA SER A 116 25.78 14.26 29.57
C SER A 116 25.22 14.77 30.90
N LYS A 117 23.90 14.90 31.04
CA LYS A 117 23.22 15.24 32.30
C LYS A 117 23.45 14.17 33.37
N MET A 118 23.29 12.90 33.00
CA MET A 118 23.48 11.76 33.90
C MET A 118 24.95 11.57 34.29
N GLU A 119 25.87 11.61 33.33
CA GLU A 119 27.32 11.53 33.57
C GLU A 119 27.78 12.65 34.52
N SER A 120 27.33 13.88 34.27
CA SER A 120 27.64 15.04 35.13
C SER A 120 27.06 14.93 36.54
N HIS A 121 25.96 14.20 36.75
CA HIS A 121 25.46 13.91 38.09
C HIS A 121 26.32 12.88 38.79
N MET A 122 26.52 11.71 38.16
CA MET A 122 27.27 10.62 38.75
C MET A 122 28.72 10.99 39.06
N GLN A 123 29.41 11.70 38.16
CA GLN A 123 30.77 12.18 38.40
C GLN A 123 30.90 13.01 39.70
N LYS A 124 29.88 13.80 40.06
CA LYS A 124 29.85 14.59 41.30
C LYS A 124 29.63 13.71 42.53
N VAL A 125 28.82 12.65 42.42
CA VAL A 125 28.59 11.68 43.50
C VAL A 125 29.86 10.87 43.77
N LEU A 126 30.50 10.34 42.72
CA LEU A 126 31.74 9.56 42.80
C LEU A 126 32.89 10.41 43.37
N SER A 127 33.02 11.68 42.94
CA SER A 127 34.02 12.61 43.52
C SER A 127 33.82 12.79 45.03
N LYS A 128 32.61 13.16 45.48
CA LYS A 128 32.31 13.34 46.91
C LYS A 128 32.56 12.07 47.73
N LYS A 129 32.22 10.91 47.18
CA LYS A 129 32.49 9.61 47.80
C LYS A 129 33.99 9.40 47.98
N LYS A 130 34.80 9.62 46.94
CA LYS A 130 36.28 9.56 47.00
C LYS A 130 36.86 10.53 48.04
N ASP A 131 36.34 11.76 48.11
CA ASP A 131 36.78 12.78 49.06
C ASP A 131 36.52 12.33 50.51
N PHE A 132 35.31 11.83 50.81
CA PHE A 132 34.97 11.32 52.14
C PHE A 132 35.78 10.07 52.53
N PHE A 133 35.98 9.11 51.62
CA PHE A 133 36.82 7.93 51.88
C PHE A 133 38.29 8.30 52.13
N THR A 134 38.83 9.29 51.41
CA THR A 134 40.20 9.79 51.63
C THR A 134 40.33 10.45 53.01
N HIS A 135 39.31 11.21 53.44
CA HIS A 135 39.26 11.80 54.77
C HIS A 135 39.10 10.74 55.89
N LEU A 136 38.32 9.67 55.64
CA LEU A 136 38.13 8.55 56.56
C LEU A 136 39.45 7.85 56.88
N GLU A 137 40.20 7.43 55.86
CA GLU A 137 41.48 6.75 56.04
C GLU A 137 42.50 7.67 56.76
N ALA A 138 42.53 8.96 56.43
CA ALA A 138 43.41 9.93 57.10
C ALA A 138 43.09 10.17 58.60
N ILE A 139 41.87 9.86 59.06
CA ILE A 139 41.48 9.91 60.48
C ILE A 139 41.68 8.53 61.15
N LYS A 140 41.35 7.46 60.44
CA LYS A 140 41.58 6.07 60.84
C LYS A 140 43.04 5.78 61.17
N ASP A 141 43.98 6.24 60.34
CA ASP A 141 45.41 6.08 60.62
C ASP A 141 45.89 6.95 61.78
N LYS A 142 45.37 8.18 61.95
CA LYS A 142 45.67 9.00 63.15
C LYS A 142 45.20 8.30 64.43
N TYR A 143 43.98 7.77 64.43
CA TYR A 143 43.45 6.99 65.56
C TYR A 143 44.27 5.72 65.81
N ARG A 144 44.67 5.00 64.75
CA ARG A 144 45.55 3.81 64.83
C ARG A 144 46.91 4.13 65.46
N ILE A 145 47.53 5.24 65.05
CA ILE A 145 48.80 5.72 65.61
C ILE A 145 48.64 6.06 67.10
N GLU A 146 47.57 6.78 67.47
CA GLU A 146 47.31 7.15 68.87
C GLU A 146 47.03 5.90 69.74
N CYS A 147 46.25 4.94 69.25
CA CYS A 147 46.04 3.66 69.92
C CYS A 147 47.31 2.82 70.08
N HIS A 148 48.27 2.92 69.16
CA HIS A 148 49.59 2.30 69.33
C HIS A 148 50.43 3.04 70.38
N SER A 149 50.40 4.38 70.38
CA SER A 149 51.04 5.23 71.40
C SER A 149 50.53 4.90 72.81
N ILE A 150 49.22 4.75 73.00
CA ILE A 150 48.59 4.35 74.27
C ILE A 150 49.11 2.99 74.75
N LYS A 151 49.22 1.98 73.87
CA LYS A 151 49.76 0.66 74.23
C LYS A 151 51.21 0.76 74.71
N THR A 152 52.05 1.51 73.99
CA THR A 152 53.46 1.72 74.33
C THR A 152 53.63 2.50 75.64
N LEU A 153 52.85 3.57 75.83
CA LEU A 153 52.86 4.37 77.07
C LEU A 153 52.34 3.59 78.27
N SER A 154 51.33 2.72 78.09
CA SER A 154 50.80 1.84 79.14
C SER A 154 51.86 0.82 79.60
N LEU A 155 52.56 0.18 78.66
CA LEU A 155 53.68 -0.72 78.97
C LEU A 155 54.85 0.02 79.65
N GLN A 156 55.14 1.25 79.24
CA GLN A 156 56.14 2.10 79.92
C GLN A 156 55.70 2.49 81.34
N CYS A 157 54.40 2.66 81.61
CA CYS A 157 53.89 2.90 82.97
C CYS A 157 53.95 1.66 83.86
N GLN A 158 54.08 0.45 83.29
CA GLN A 158 54.31 -0.79 84.05
C GLN A 158 55.80 -1.06 84.35
N THR A 159 56.72 -0.33 83.69
CA THR A 159 58.16 -0.62 83.70
C THR A 159 59.04 0.58 84.11
N THR A 160 58.45 1.72 84.48
CA THR A 160 59.16 2.91 84.98
C THR A 160 58.61 3.37 86.33
N TRP A 161 59.42 4.14 87.07
CA TRP A 161 59.15 4.50 88.47
C TRP A 161 59.34 6.00 88.74
N GLY A 162 58.87 6.48 89.89
CA GLY A 162 59.14 7.84 90.38
C GLY A 162 58.73 8.97 89.43
N LYS A 163 59.60 9.98 89.28
CA LYS A 163 59.34 11.17 88.43
C LYS A 163 59.16 10.85 86.94
N GLU A 164 59.61 9.68 86.47
CA GLU A 164 59.40 9.25 85.08
C GLU A 164 58.04 8.58 84.89
N LEU A 165 57.62 7.75 85.85
CA LEU A 165 56.28 7.18 85.88
C LEU A 165 55.19 8.27 85.84
N GLU A 166 55.31 9.33 86.64
CA GLU A 166 54.33 10.43 86.62
C GLU A 166 54.31 11.19 85.28
N LYS A 167 55.47 11.37 84.63
CA LYS A 167 55.52 11.93 83.27
C LYS A 167 54.85 11.00 82.26
N ASN A 168 55.00 9.69 82.39
CA ASN A 168 54.42 8.71 81.46
C ASN A 168 52.91 8.55 81.68
N LYS A 169 52.42 8.55 82.92
CA LYS A 169 50.98 8.66 83.27
C LYS A 169 50.35 9.92 82.67
N ALA A 170 50.98 11.09 82.83
CA ALA A 170 50.47 12.34 82.29
C ALA A 170 50.41 12.35 80.74
N LYS A 171 51.37 11.71 80.06
CA LYS A 171 51.32 11.47 78.60
C LYS A 171 50.19 10.50 78.24
N LEU A 172 50.03 9.40 78.98
CA LEU A 172 49.01 8.37 78.75
C LEU A 172 47.60 8.98 78.81
N ILE A 173 47.26 9.69 79.89
CA ILE A 173 45.96 10.37 80.07
C ILE A 173 45.70 11.37 78.93
N LYS A 174 46.74 12.08 78.46
CA LYS A 174 46.63 13.00 77.32
C LYS A 174 46.36 12.25 76.01
N ALA A 175 47.05 11.13 75.77
CA ALA A 175 46.85 10.29 74.58
C ALA A 175 45.47 9.61 74.59
N GLU A 176 45.00 9.11 75.73
CA GLU A 176 43.66 8.54 75.90
C GLU A 176 42.57 9.57 75.61
N LYS A 177 42.69 10.80 76.13
CA LYS A 177 41.78 11.90 75.81
C LYS A 177 41.80 12.26 74.32
N ASN A 178 42.97 12.27 73.70
CA ASN A 178 43.11 12.55 72.26
C ASN A 178 42.52 11.42 71.39
N ALA A 179 42.76 10.16 71.76
CA ALA A 179 42.15 9.00 71.11
C ALA A 179 40.63 8.98 71.25
N GLY A 180 40.07 9.46 72.37
CA GLY A 180 38.63 9.68 72.51
C GLY A 180 38.08 10.67 71.47
N VAL A 181 38.72 11.82 71.31
CA VAL A 181 38.34 12.82 70.28
C VAL A 181 38.51 12.27 68.86
N LEU A 182 39.60 11.54 68.59
CA LEU A 182 39.84 10.90 67.29
C LEU A 182 38.83 9.77 66.99
N LYS A 183 38.40 9.01 68.01
CA LYS A 183 37.34 7.99 67.90
C LYS A 183 36.00 8.62 67.51
N ASP A 184 35.61 9.72 68.16
CA ASP A 184 34.39 10.44 67.84
C ASP A 184 34.43 11.05 66.43
N GLN A 185 35.58 11.58 66.00
CA GLN A 185 35.80 12.06 64.64
C GLN A 185 35.72 10.90 63.63
N TYR A 186 36.33 9.75 63.93
CA TYR A 186 36.31 8.56 63.08
C TYR A 186 34.88 8.03 62.90
N LEU A 187 34.10 7.89 63.99
CA LEU A 187 32.70 7.47 63.93
C LEU A 187 31.83 8.45 63.11
N LYS A 188 32.03 9.76 63.26
CA LYS A 188 31.36 10.79 62.45
C LYS A 188 31.75 10.72 60.96
N CYS A 189 32.96 10.31 60.65
CA CYS A 189 33.40 10.11 59.26
C CYS A 189 32.89 8.79 58.68
N ILE A 190 32.80 7.70 59.45
CA ILE A 190 32.15 6.45 59.04
C ILE A 190 30.70 6.75 58.64
N HIS A 191 29.95 7.46 59.49
CA HIS A 191 28.55 7.80 59.23
C HIS A 191 28.38 8.55 57.89
N LYS A 192 29.20 9.58 57.63
CA LYS A 192 29.22 10.31 56.35
C LYS A 192 29.60 9.43 55.15
N CYS A 193 30.49 8.46 55.35
CA CYS A 193 30.86 7.49 54.31
C CYS A 193 29.71 6.51 54.01
N THR A 194 28.88 6.16 55.00
CA THR A 194 27.63 5.41 54.80
C THR A 194 26.61 6.27 54.05
N GLU A 195 26.33 7.50 54.49
CA GLU A 195 25.38 8.41 53.83
C GLU A 195 25.68 8.61 52.33
N ILE A 196 26.94 8.86 51.96
CA ILE A 196 27.32 9.02 50.55
C ILE A 196 27.35 7.68 49.78
N HIS A 197 27.55 6.56 50.46
CA HIS A 197 27.47 5.23 49.86
C HIS A 197 26.02 4.89 49.48
N ASP A 198 25.06 5.15 50.38
CA ASP A 198 23.64 4.90 50.14
C ASP A 198 23.10 5.80 49.01
N VAL A 199 23.51 7.07 49.00
CA VAL A 199 23.24 7.99 47.87
C VAL A 199 23.85 7.47 46.57
N TRP A 200 25.09 6.97 46.59
CA TRP A 200 25.72 6.38 45.40
C TRP A 200 25.00 5.14 44.90
N VAL A 201 24.63 4.19 45.78
CA VAL A 201 23.90 2.97 45.40
C VAL A 201 22.54 3.33 44.79
N ARG A 202 21.79 4.25 45.43
CA ARG A 202 20.49 4.72 44.94
C ARG A 202 20.61 5.40 43.57
N ASP A 203 21.49 6.39 43.46
CA ASP A 203 21.60 7.23 42.26
C ASP A 203 22.24 6.46 41.10
N TRP A 204 23.21 5.56 41.36
CA TRP A 204 23.79 4.71 40.32
C TRP A 204 22.82 3.64 39.83
N ARG A 205 22.01 3.04 40.72
CA ARG A 205 20.92 2.15 40.33
C ARG A 205 19.92 2.86 39.40
N ALA A 206 19.53 4.10 39.74
CA ALA A 206 18.63 4.90 38.91
C ALA A 206 19.27 5.28 37.55
N ALA A 207 20.55 5.67 37.56
CA ALA A 207 21.30 5.95 36.33
C ALA A 207 21.37 4.72 35.41
N LEU A 208 21.68 3.54 35.94
CA LEU A 208 21.72 2.29 35.16
C LEU A 208 20.35 1.91 34.57
N SER A 209 19.24 2.12 35.29
CA SER A 209 17.89 1.94 34.74
C SER A 209 17.61 2.90 33.58
N ASN A 210 18.05 4.16 33.69
CA ASN A 210 17.89 5.15 32.62
C ASN A 210 18.78 4.84 31.41
N VAL A 211 20.01 4.35 31.61
CA VAL A 211 20.88 3.88 30.51
C VAL A 211 20.26 2.70 29.78
N TYR A 212 19.69 1.75 30.51
CA TYR A 212 19.01 0.59 29.93
C TYR A 212 17.85 1.02 29.01
N GLN A 213 17.01 1.96 29.46
CA GLN A 213 15.97 2.57 28.62
C GLN A 213 16.56 3.26 27.39
N LEU A 214 17.51 4.18 27.58
CA LEU A 214 18.09 5.00 26.51
C LEU A 214 18.80 4.16 25.44
N GLU A 215 19.53 3.11 25.83
CA GLU A 215 20.18 2.20 24.87
C GLU A 215 19.16 1.38 24.08
N ILE A 216 18.08 0.91 24.72
CA ILE A 216 16.99 0.21 24.03
C ILE A 216 16.28 1.15 23.05
N GLU A 217 15.91 2.35 23.49
CA GLU A 217 15.30 3.41 22.69
C GLU A 217 16.17 3.72 21.45
N ARG A 218 17.47 3.95 21.66
CA ARG A 218 18.43 4.19 20.59
C ARG A 218 18.52 3.03 19.60
N ILE A 219 18.58 1.78 20.08
CA ILE A 219 18.65 0.60 19.21
C ILE A 219 17.40 0.50 18.33
N GLN A 220 16.20 0.68 18.90
CA GLN A 220 14.95 0.60 18.13
C GLN A 220 14.80 1.77 17.16
N ILE A 221 15.15 3.00 17.56
CA ILE A 221 15.15 4.16 16.65
C ILE A 221 16.17 3.97 15.52
N CYS A 222 17.36 3.43 15.78
CA CYS A 222 18.32 3.07 14.73
C CYS A 222 17.75 2.00 13.78
N LYS A 223 17.15 0.92 14.29
CA LYS A 223 16.50 -0.14 13.48
C LYS A 223 15.45 0.47 12.55
N LEU A 224 14.48 1.19 13.11
CA LEU A 224 13.37 1.77 12.37
C LEU A 224 13.83 2.84 11.37
N ASN A 225 14.85 3.64 11.72
CA ASN A 225 15.40 4.65 10.80
C ASN A 225 16.10 3.98 9.60
N CYS A 226 17.00 3.01 9.82
CA CYS A 226 17.65 2.29 8.73
C CYS A 226 16.64 1.53 7.85
N PHE A 227 15.61 0.93 8.44
CA PHE A 227 14.53 0.27 7.69
C PHE A 227 13.76 1.25 6.78
N ASN A 228 13.40 2.43 7.29
CA ASN A 228 12.77 3.48 6.47
C ASN A 228 13.68 3.96 5.32
N PHE A 229 15.00 4.02 5.51
CA PHE A 229 15.94 4.33 4.43
C PHE A 229 15.89 3.26 3.32
N CYS A 230 15.93 1.98 3.69
CA CYS A 230 15.81 0.87 2.74
C CYS A 230 14.49 0.92 1.96
N ASN A 231 13.38 1.22 2.64
CA ASN A 231 12.05 1.35 2.01
C ASN A 231 11.99 2.54 1.04
N HIS A 232 12.62 3.67 1.37
CA HIS A 232 12.75 4.80 0.45
C HIS A 232 13.60 4.44 -0.79
N VAL A 233 14.69 3.67 -0.63
CA VAL A 233 15.52 3.22 -1.77
C VAL A 233 14.74 2.24 -2.65
N ALA A 234 14.04 1.27 -2.05
CA ALA A 234 13.20 0.33 -2.79
C ALA A 234 12.10 1.04 -3.60
N SER A 235 11.43 2.04 -2.99
CA SER A 235 10.45 2.87 -3.70
C SER A 235 11.04 3.63 -4.88
N LEU A 236 12.28 4.13 -4.79
CA LEU A 236 12.92 4.85 -5.90
C LEU A 236 13.24 3.89 -7.06
N CYS A 237 13.81 2.72 -6.78
CA CYS A 237 14.09 1.71 -7.80
C CYS A 237 12.81 1.27 -8.54
N VAL A 238 11.71 1.12 -7.81
CA VAL A 238 10.39 0.75 -8.34
C VAL A 238 9.77 1.88 -9.17
N ASP A 239 9.80 3.13 -8.68
CA ASP A 239 9.32 4.31 -9.42
C ASP A 239 10.10 4.47 -10.77
N TRP A 240 11.41 4.17 -10.77
CA TRP A 240 12.26 4.21 -11.97
C TRP A 240 12.01 3.04 -12.94
N ASP A 241 11.90 1.80 -12.46
CA ASP A 241 11.62 0.62 -13.30
C ASP A 241 10.33 0.83 -14.11
N GLN A 242 9.27 1.32 -13.46
CA GLN A 242 8.00 1.60 -14.12
C GLN A 242 8.10 2.74 -15.16
N SER A 243 9.01 3.70 -14.97
CA SER A 243 9.26 4.80 -15.93
C SER A 243 10.02 4.29 -17.16
N VAL A 244 11.01 3.42 -16.96
CA VAL A 244 11.76 2.75 -18.03
C VAL A 244 10.87 1.79 -18.81
N ASP A 245 9.98 1.04 -18.15
CA ASP A 245 9.05 0.09 -18.79
C ASP A 245 8.02 0.79 -19.70
N VAL A 246 7.56 1.99 -19.29
CA VAL A 246 6.68 2.84 -20.12
C VAL A 246 7.40 3.31 -21.38
N ALA A 247 8.63 3.82 -21.27
CA ALA A 247 9.41 4.21 -22.44
C ALA A 247 9.71 3.01 -23.36
N ARG A 248 10.11 1.87 -22.78
CA ARG A 248 10.37 0.59 -23.48
C ARG A 248 9.15 0.11 -24.28
N THR A 249 7.96 0.21 -23.69
CA THR A 249 6.70 -0.16 -24.36
C THR A 249 6.41 0.74 -25.56
N SER A 250 6.71 2.04 -25.47
CA SER A 250 6.54 2.98 -26.59
C SER A 250 7.47 2.72 -27.77
N PHE A 251 8.70 2.24 -27.53
CA PHE A 251 9.56 1.74 -28.62
C PHE A 251 9.07 0.42 -29.22
N ALA A 252 8.43 -0.45 -28.42
CA ALA A 252 7.87 -1.72 -28.91
C ALA A 252 6.64 -1.53 -29.81
N SER A 253 5.98 -0.37 -29.76
CA SER A 253 4.87 0.00 -30.66
C SER A 253 5.29 0.69 -31.97
N ILE A 254 6.60 0.82 -32.26
CA ILE A 254 7.06 1.45 -33.50
C ILE A 254 6.79 0.55 -34.70
N LEU A 255 6.16 1.10 -35.74
CA LEU A 255 5.84 0.39 -36.99
C LEU A 255 6.47 1.12 -38.18
N ALA A 256 7.75 0.86 -38.45
CA ALA A 256 8.52 1.56 -39.49
C ALA A 256 7.84 1.58 -40.89
N PRO A 257 7.19 0.52 -41.41
CA PRO A 257 6.47 0.60 -42.69
C PRO A 257 5.27 1.56 -42.64
N LYS A 258 4.61 1.68 -41.49
CA LYS A 258 3.51 2.64 -41.28
C LYS A 258 4.05 4.07 -41.22
N ASP A 259 5.11 4.32 -40.47
CA ASP A 259 5.71 5.65 -40.36
C ASP A 259 6.18 6.20 -41.72
N ILE A 260 6.68 5.32 -42.61
CA ILE A 260 7.04 5.68 -43.98
C ILE A 260 5.80 5.92 -44.86
N HIS A 261 4.73 5.13 -44.72
CA HIS A 261 3.47 5.39 -45.42
C HIS A 261 2.84 6.71 -44.98
N ASP A 262 2.72 6.95 -43.67
CA ASP A 262 2.19 8.19 -43.08
C ASP A 262 2.99 9.41 -43.56
N PHE A 263 4.32 9.28 -43.69
CA PHE A 263 5.18 10.33 -44.26
C PHE A 263 4.94 10.54 -45.76
N ALA A 264 4.82 9.46 -46.55
CA ALA A 264 4.54 9.55 -47.98
C ALA A 264 3.15 10.15 -48.28
N GLU A 265 2.16 9.89 -47.43
CA GLU A 265 0.82 10.49 -47.50
C GLU A 265 0.85 11.98 -47.14
N ALA A 266 1.59 12.37 -46.08
CA ALA A 266 1.66 13.75 -45.61
C ALA A 266 2.58 14.68 -46.43
N TYR A 267 3.63 14.15 -47.07
CA TYR A 267 4.67 14.93 -47.75
C TYR A 267 4.90 14.50 -49.22
N GLY A 268 4.09 13.60 -49.76
CA GLY A 268 4.21 13.10 -51.13
C GLY A 268 3.96 14.19 -52.19
N THR A 269 4.89 14.34 -53.14
CA THR A 269 4.81 15.34 -54.22
C THR A 269 3.91 14.93 -55.40
N GLY A 270 3.05 13.92 -55.22
CA GLY A 270 2.23 13.32 -56.27
C GLY A 270 2.94 12.22 -57.08
N ASN A 271 2.17 11.50 -57.90
CA ASN A 271 2.58 10.30 -58.65
C ASN A 271 2.70 10.51 -60.17
N LYS A 272 2.79 11.75 -60.64
CA LYS A 272 2.95 12.09 -62.07
C LYS A 272 4.42 12.22 -62.44
N ILE A 273 4.85 11.42 -63.40
CA ILE A 273 6.20 11.42 -63.96
C ILE A 273 6.15 12.19 -65.29
N SER A 274 6.81 13.33 -65.39
CA SER A 274 6.98 14.04 -66.67
C SER A 274 7.79 13.17 -67.65
N LYS A 275 7.28 12.96 -68.86
CA LYS A 275 8.04 12.25 -69.91
C LYS A 275 9.22 13.10 -70.39
N ALA A 276 10.17 12.46 -71.05
CA ALA A 276 11.30 13.15 -71.66
C ALA A 276 10.81 14.20 -72.69
N PRO A 277 11.44 15.40 -72.76
CA PRO A 277 11.07 16.41 -73.75
C PRO A 277 11.13 15.86 -75.18
N LYS A 278 10.07 16.09 -75.96
CA LYS A 278 10.04 15.82 -77.40
C LYS A 278 10.93 16.84 -78.11
N PHE A 279 11.52 16.45 -79.24
CA PHE A 279 12.17 17.42 -80.13
C PHE A 279 11.09 18.23 -80.85
N ILE A 280 11.16 19.56 -80.75
CA ILE A 280 10.27 20.50 -81.44
C ILE A 280 11.07 21.11 -82.60
N ASP A 281 10.59 20.94 -83.84
CA ASP A 281 11.22 21.54 -85.00
C ASP A 281 10.60 22.91 -85.33
N PHE A 282 11.21 23.95 -84.77
CA PHE A 282 10.82 25.34 -85.01
C PHE A 282 10.98 25.78 -86.48
N ALA A 283 11.65 25.00 -87.34
CA ALA A 283 11.80 25.33 -88.76
C ALA A 283 10.55 25.04 -89.61
N GLU A 284 9.66 24.13 -89.18
CA GLU A 284 8.37 23.89 -89.84
C GLU A 284 7.21 24.77 -89.31
N GLY A 285 7.49 25.65 -88.34
CA GLY A 285 6.51 26.61 -87.82
C GLY A 285 5.64 26.08 -86.65
N TYR A 286 6.17 25.15 -85.87
CA TYR A 286 5.59 24.74 -84.59
C TYR A 286 6.11 25.63 -83.44
N ASP A 287 5.22 26.39 -82.80
CA ASP A 287 5.52 27.14 -81.57
C ASP A 287 5.36 26.26 -80.32
N ASP A 288 6.04 26.61 -79.22
CA ASP A 288 6.08 25.88 -77.93
C ASP A 288 4.78 26.05 -77.08
N ASP A 289 3.65 26.33 -77.73
CA ASP A 289 2.42 26.81 -77.09
C ASP A 289 1.50 25.65 -76.65
N SER A 290 1.74 25.18 -75.42
CA SER A 290 0.71 24.64 -74.52
C SER A 290 0.11 23.24 -74.79
N GLU A 291 0.80 22.33 -75.49
CA GLU A 291 0.52 20.90 -75.27
C GLU A 291 0.72 20.57 -73.77
N SER A 292 -0.31 20.02 -73.12
CA SER A 292 -0.25 19.68 -71.71
C SER A 292 0.87 18.66 -71.45
N GLN A 293 1.86 19.02 -70.62
CA GLN A 293 3.06 18.19 -70.38
C GLN A 293 2.71 16.72 -70.21
N ASP A 294 3.17 15.94 -71.17
CA ASP A 294 2.86 14.53 -71.36
C ASP A 294 3.39 13.73 -70.15
N PHE A 295 2.50 13.28 -69.26
CA PHE A 295 2.88 12.61 -68.01
C PHE A 295 2.48 11.13 -68.02
N GLU A 296 3.26 10.32 -67.30
CA GLU A 296 2.96 8.92 -66.97
C GLU A 296 2.65 8.81 -65.48
N LEU A 297 1.80 7.86 -65.08
CA LEU A 297 1.50 7.62 -63.68
C LEU A 297 2.45 6.56 -63.13
N ALA A 298 3.01 6.81 -61.94
CA ALA A 298 3.87 5.86 -61.25
C ALA A 298 3.06 4.64 -60.76
N ASP A 299 3.21 3.49 -61.44
CA ASP A 299 2.76 2.16 -60.99
C ASP A 299 3.98 1.29 -60.65
N PHE A 300 4.72 1.70 -59.63
CA PHE A 300 5.85 0.96 -59.08
C PHE A 300 5.46 0.35 -57.73
N LYS A 301 5.88 -0.89 -57.49
CA LYS A 301 5.62 -1.59 -56.23
C LYS A 301 6.73 -1.33 -55.22
N ASP A 302 6.35 -1.15 -53.96
CA ASP A 302 7.30 -1.04 -52.86
C ASP A 302 8.22 -2.29 -52.76
N PRO A 303 9.49 -2.10 -52.34
CA PRO A 303 10.41 -3.20 -52.11
C PRO A 303 10.00 -4.05 -50.90
N ASP A 304 10.22 -5.37 -50.98
CA ASP A 304 9.96 -6.29 -49.87
C ASP A 304 10.83 -5.95 -48.63
N PHE A 305 10.17 -5.44 -47.60
CA PHE A 305 10.79 -5.05 -46.33
C PHE A 305 10.94 -6.22 -45.33
N SER A 306 10.51 -7.45 -45.66
CA SER A 306 10.62 -8.62 -44.77
C SER A 306 12.06 -8.90 -44.32
N GLN A 307 13.02 -8.75 -45.25
CA GLN A 307 14.47 -8.87 -45.00
C GLN A 307 15.08 -7.62 -44.33
N ILE A 308 14.28 -6.59 -44.04
CA ILE A 308 14.70 -5.36 -43.36
C ILE A 308 14.19 -5.38 -41.91
N LEU A 309 12.93 -5.73 -41.67
CA LEU A 309 12.35 -5.88 -40.32
C LEU A 309 13.04 -6.97 -39.47
N THR A 310 13.70 -7.93 -40.12
CA THR A 310 14.47 -9.00 -39.46
C THR A 310 15.90 -8.59 -39.09
N ARG A 311 16.34 -7.35 -39.41
CA ARG A 311 17.68 -6.85 -39.11
C ARG A 311 17.77 -6.30 -37.68
N THR A 312 18.81 -6.70 -36.97
CA THR A 312 19.22 -6.10 -35.68
C THR A 312 20.49 -5.27 -35.86
N PHE A 313 20.85 -4.44 -34.87
CA PHE A 313 22.11 -3.69 -34.86
C PHE A 313 23.32 -4.59 -35.19
N SER A 314 23.40 -5.78 -34.61
CA SER A 314 24.47 -6.76 -34.86
C SER A 314 24.57 -7.20 -36.32
N THR A 315 23.44 -7.23 -37.06
CA THR A 315 23.43 -7.62 -38.49
C THR A 315 23.86 -6.49 -39.43
N GLN A 316 23.86 -5.24 -38.98
CA GLN A 316 24.39 -4.11 -39.77
C GLN A 316 25.92 -3.97 -39.64
N SER A 317 26.51 -4.50 -38.57
CA SER A 317 27.95 -4.35 -38.26
C SER A 317 28.88 -5.28 -39.05
N ALA A 318 28.38 -6.09 -39.98
CA ALA A 318 29.17 -7.01 -40.79
C ALA A 318 29.44 -6.43 -42.19
N PRO A 319 30.71 -6.23 -42.61
CA PRO A 319 31.01 -5.76 -43.96
C PRO A 319 30.59 -6.81 -45.00
N SER A 320 29.88 -6.37 -46.05
CA SER A 320 29.16 -7.24 -46.98
C SER A 320 30.10 -8.01 -47.93
N SER A 321 30.46 -9.23 -47.56
CA SER A 321 31.02 -10.19 -48.50
C SER A 321 29.91 -10.68 -49.46
N LYS A 322 30.08 -10.41 -50.76
CA LYS A 322 29.13 -10.87 -51.79
C LYS A 322 29.17 -12.40 -51.88
N GLN A 323 28.16 -13.08 -51.34
CA GLN A 323 27.91 -14.49 -51.63
C GLN A 323 26.66 -14.66 -52.49
N THR A 324 26.88 -14.88 -53.79
CA THR A 324 25.85 -15.35 -54.72
C THR A 324 25.39 -16.75 -54.33
N SER A 325 24.10 -16.91 -54.03
CA SER A 325 23.53 -18.19 -53.56
C SER A 325 23.56 -19.27 -54.65
N PRO A 326 24.21 -20.44 -54.44
CA PRO A 326 24.13 -21.55 -55.38
C PRO A 326 22.80 -22.31 -55.21
N THR A 327 21.97 -22.34 -56.25
CA THR A 327 20.70 -23.06 -56.25
C THR A 327 20.92 -24.59 -56.18
N LYS A 328 20.35 -25.24 -55.16
CA LYS A 328 20.23 -26.71 -55.11
C LYS A 328 18.76 -27.12 -55.24
N ARG A 329 18.39 -27.64 -56.41
CA ARG A 329 17.17 -28.47 -56.57
C ARG A 329 17.49 -29.92 -56.18
N SER A 330 16.52 -30.60 -55.58
CA SER A 330 16.50 -32.05 -55.39
C SER A 330 16.11 -32.78 -56.70
N PRO A 331 16.45 -34.07 -56.85
CA PRO A 331 16.58 -34.69 -58.18
C PRO A 331 15.34 -35.40 -58.73
N LYS A 332 15.27 -35.50 -60.06
CA LYS A 332 14.58 -36.58 -60.80
C LYS A 332 15.52 -37.16 -61.87
N ARG A 333 15.22 -38.38 -62.33
CA ARG A 333 16.15 -39.29 -63.04
C ARG A 333 16.46 -38.90 -64.50
N ASN A 334 17.70 -39.22 -64.87
CA ASN A 334 18.24 -39.72 -66.15
C ASN A 334 17.39 -39.61 -67.43
N ASN A 335 17.96 -39.01 -68.48
CA ASN A 335 18.58 -39.72 -69.62
C ASN A 335 19.53 -38.76 -70.40
N VAL A 336 20.73 -39.18 -70.82
CA VAL A 336 21.09 -39.69 -72.18
C VAL A 336 20.82 -38.62 -73.28
N GLU A 337 21.78 -38.13 -74.09
CA GLU A 337 23.10 -38.67 -74.49
C GLU A 337 24.18 -37.58 -74.79
N SER A 338 25.38 -38.03 -75.19
CA SER A 338 26.61 -37.27 -75.47
C SER A 338 26.70 -36.58 -76.86
N GLY A 339 27.57 -35.58 -77.03
CA GLY A 339 27.83 -34.94 -78.34
C GLY A 339 29.00 -33.94 -78.41
N SER A 340 30.24 -34.43 -78.30
CA SER A 340 31.51 -33.67 -78.46
C SER A 340 32.14 -33.93 -79.86
N PRO A 341 33.31 -33.38 -80.29
CA PRO A 341 34.18 -32.27 -79.80
C PRO A 341 34.74 -31.35 -80.95
N THR A 342 35.88 -30.66 -80.71
CA THR A 342 36.95 -30.23 -81.69
C THR A 342 36.71 -29.08 -82.70
N ARG A 343 37.72 -28.35 -83.26
CA ARG A 343 39.14 -28.02 -82.91
C ARG A 343 39.81 -27.17 -84.03
N ALA A 344 40.58 -26.12 -83.69
CA ALA A 344 41.79 -25.59 -84.41
C ALA A 344 42.30 -24.33 -83.65
N THR A 345 43.57 -24.04 -83.26
CA THR A 345 44.98 -24.34 -83.60
C THR A 345 45.70 -23.31 -84.48
N ASN A 346 46.68 -22.57 -83.92
CA ASN A 346 48.12 -22.64 -84.30
C ASN A 346 49.05 -21.70 -83.49
N GLY A 347 50.33 -22.10 -83.35
CA GLY A 347 51.44 -21.39 -82.64
C GLY A 347 51.49 -21.63 -81.11
N GLY A 348 52.63 -21.88 -80.43
CA GLY A 348 54.04 -22.08 -80.83
C GLY A 348 54.96 -20.88 -80.47
N LEU A 349 56.16 -21.01 -79.86
CA LEU A 349 56.91 -22.18 -79.32
C LEU A 349 58.07 -21.69 -78.39
N LEU A 350 58.77 -22.59 -77.67
CA LEU A 350 59.92 -22.35 -76.73
C LEU A 350 59.55 -21.63 -75.40
N VAL A 351 60.35 -21.56 -74.31
CA VAL A 351 61.67 -22.14 -73.91
C VAL A 351 61.70 -22.40 -72.36
N PRO A 352 62.57 -23.26 -71.76
CA PRO A 352 62.33 -23.78 -70.40
C PRO A 352 63.45 -23.68 -69.30
N GLN A 353 63.02 -23.88 -68.04
CA GLN A 353 63.72 -24.33 -66.81
C GLN A 353 64.56 -23.41 -65.87
N ASN A 354 64.30 -23.64 -64.55
CA ASN A 354 65.20 -23.66 -63.36
C ASN A 354 65.37 -22.42 -62.42
N LYS A 355 65.91 -22.71 -61.22
CA LYS A 355 65.83 -22.02 -59.91
C LYS A 355 66.58 -20.67 -59.72
N SER A 356 66.31 -20.04 -58.55
CA SER A 356 67.05 -18.96 -57.82
C SER A 356 66.65 -17.51 -58.20
N LEU A 357 66.64 -16.48 -57.33
CA LEU A 357 67.07 -16.25 -55.92
C LEU A 357 66.08 -15.32 -55.13
N PRO A 358 66.21 -15.18 -53.79
CA PRO A 358 65.69 -14.07 -52.96
C PRO A 358 66.85 -13.07 -52.59
N PRO A 359 67.01 -12.55 -51.34
CA PRO A 359 66.28 -11.53 -50.56
C PRO A 359 67.16 -10.27 -50.27
N ILE A 360 66.83 -9.41 -49.27
CA ILE A 360 67.67 -9.07 -48.05
C ILE A 360 67.20 -7.82 -47.26
N LYS A 361 66.84 -8.02 -45.96
CA LYS A 361 67.18 -7.30 -44.68
C LYS A 361 67.17 -5.75 -44.57
N GLU A 362 67.13 -5.07 -43.39
CA GLU A 362 66.80 -5.29 -41.95
C GLU A 362 66.79 -3.91 -41.23
N PRO A 363 66.49 -3.76 -39.91
CA PRO A 363 65.89 -4.68 -38.92
C PRO A 363 64.54 -4.06 -38.40
N ASN A 364 64.04 -4.11 -37.15
CA ASN A 364 64.40 -4.71 -35.86
C ASN A 364 63.15 -4.83 -34.95
N GLY A 365 63.30 -5.43 -33.75
CA GLY A 365 62.48 -5.10 -32.57
C GLY A 365 61.37 -6.08 -32.19
N ASN A 366 61.70 -7.11 -31.41
CA ASN A 366 60.71 -7.86 -30.62
C ASN A 366 60.20 -6.99 -29.44
N GLY A 367 58.99 -7.16 -28.89
CA GLY A 367 57.92 -8.09 -29.24
C GLY A 367 57.33 -8.76 -27.98
N GLU A 368 56.04 -8.57 -27.70
CA GLU A 368 55.40 -9.15 -26.51
C GLU A 368 53.93 -9.56 -26.79
N LEU A 369 53.49 -10.66 -26.19
CA LEU A 369 52.25 -11.37 -26.55
C LEU A 369 51.13 -11.20 -25.51
N ARG A 370 50.06 -10.50 -25.89
CA ARG A 370 48.83 -10.40 -25.10
C ARG A 370 47.92 -11.60 -25.40
N LYS A 371 47.62 -12.44 -24.39
CA LYS A 371 46.56 -13.46 -24.48
C LYS A 371 45.37 -13.12 -23.56
N GLN A 372 44.20 -13.58 -23.98
CA GLN A 372 42.91 -13.35 -23.32
C GLN A 372 42.75 -14.25 -22.08
N LEU A 373 41.82 -13.88 -21.20
CA LEU A 373 41.07 -14.84 -20.38
C LEU A 373 39.66 -14.31 -20.12
N SER A 374 38.73 -15.22 -19.84
CA SER A 374 37.31 -14.93 -19.63
C SER A 374 36.65 -16.03 -18.78
N GLN A 375 35.47 -15.72 -18.24
CA GLN A 375 34.52 -16.62 -17.55
C GLN A 375 34.84 -17.04 -16.09
N THR A 376 33.81 -16.94 -15.23
CA THR A 376 33.46 -17.83 -14.09
C THR A 376 34.43 -17.98 -12.89
N SER A 377 33.99 -18.27 -11.65
CA SER A 377 32.67 -18.19 -10.99
C SER A 377 32.80 -18.43 -9.46
N ASN A 378 31.71 -18.20 -8.71
CA ASN A 378 31.28 -18.92 -7.50
C ASN A 378 32.10 -18.95 -6.17
N TYR A 379 31.32 -18.77 -5.08
CA TYR A 379 31.37 -19.48 -3.78
C TYR A 379 32.44 -19.20 -2.68
N THR A 380 31.95 -18.53 -1.62
CA THR A 380 32.01 -18.90 -0.17
C THR A 380 33.31 -19.03 0.63
N SER A 381 33.25 -18.43 1.84
CA SER A 381 33.90 -18.79 3.13
C SER A 381 35.43 -18.65 3.28
N GLY A 382 35.84 -18.21 4.48
CA GLY A 382 37.25 -18.08 4.90
C GLY A 382 37.87 -19.39 5.43
N PRO A 383 38.96 -19.33 6.23
CA PRO A 383 38.88 -18.67 7.54
C PRO A 383 40.14 -17.88 8.00
N GLU A 384 39.97 -17.20 9.14
CA GLU A 384 40.91 -16.97 10.26
C GLU A 384 42.26 -16.20 10.15
N ASP A 385 42.45 -15.40 11.22
CA ASP A 385 43.68 -15.10 11.97
C ASP A 385 44.80 -14.14 11.46
N LYS A 386 44.84 -13.00 12.17
CA LYS A 386 45.95 -12.49 13.02
C LYS A 386 47.06 -11.55 12.49
N HIS A 387 47.28 -10.53 13.33
CA HIS A 387 48.53 -9.80 13.62
C HIS A 387 49.16 -8.96 12.46
N ASP A 388 49.75 -7.79 12.70
CA ASP A 388 49.82 -6.99 13.94
C ASP A 388 50.18 -5.50 13.68
N VAL A 389 49.95 -4.66 14.71
CA VAL A 389 50.79 -3.54 15.21
C VAL A 389 51.40 -2.49 14.24
N PHE A 390 51.26 -1.20 14.64
CA PHE A 390 52.17 -0.03 14.46
C PHE A 390 53.32 -0.15 13.42
N ASP A 391 53.57 0.86 12.58
CA ASP A 391 54.10 2.16 13.04
C ASP A 391 53.73 3.35 12.13
N SER A 392 54.56 4.42 12.10
CA SER A 392 54.04 5.79 12.04
C SER A 392 54.75 6.74 11.08
N SER A 393 53.97 7.76 10.71
CA SER A 393 54.42 9.13 10.42
C SER A 393 55.00 9.52 9.04
N LYS A 394 54.33 10.53 8.46
CA LYS A 394 54.89 11.79 7.93
C LYS A 394 55.64 11.85 6.58
N LYS A 395 55.24 12.93 5.85
CA LYS A 395 55.94 13.73 4.81
C LYS A 395 56.03 13.16 3.39
N PHE A 396 55.31 13.83 2.49
CA PHE A 396 55.78 14.77 1.44
C PHE A 396 54.48 15.48 0.92
N ARG A 397 54.29 16.79 0.69
CA ARG A 397 55.16 17.97 0.41
C ARG A 397 55.96 17.82 -0.91
N GLU A 398 56.04 18.78 -1.82
CA GLU A 398 55.54 20.17 -1.86
C GLU A 398 55.48 20.71 -3.31
N SER A 399 55.33 22.03 -3.48
CA SER A 399 55.32 22.86 -4.73
C SER A 399 53.95 23.07 -5.42
N ASN A 400 53.57 24.28 -5.88
CA ASN A 400 54.23 25.60 -5.76
C ASN A 400 53.22 26.79 -5.81
N ASP A 401 53.60 27.93 -5.21
CA ASP A 401 53.43 29.36 -5.60
C ASP A 401 52.14 29.90 -6.29
N SER A 402 51.70 31.16 -6.10
CA SER A 402 52.14 32.31 -5.28
C SER A 402 51.03 33.38 -5.15
N ASP A 403 51.00 34.22 -4.10
CA ASP A 403 51.36 35.66 -4.22
C ASP A 403 51.15 36.56 -2.96
N TYR A 404 52.00 37.61 -2.90
CA TYR A 404 51.93 38.93 -2.23
C TYR A 404 51.64 39.20 -0.72
N SER A 405 52.58 39.96 -0.13
CA SER A 405 52.48 41.00 0.93
C SER A 405 52.16 40.69 2.41
N ASN A 406 53.23 40.74 3.22
CA ASN A 406 53.30 41.19 4.63
C ASN A 406 53.42 42.75 4.69
N PRO A 407 53.56 43.48 5.84
CA PRO A 407 53.85 43.11 7.25
C PRO A 407 52.81 43.71 8.26
N THR A 408 52.96 43.85 9.60
CA THR A 408 54.12 43.96 10.51
C THR A 408 53.77 43.62 11.99
N ASN A 409 54.78 43.33 12.81
CA ASN A 409 54.69 43.14 14.27
C ASN A 409 54.42 44.47 15.04
N TYR A 410 54.02 44.41 16.32
CA TYR A 410 54.88 44.80 17.46
C TYR A 410 54.32 44.36 18.84
N THR A 411 55.06 44.66 19.92
CA THR A 411 54.96 44.05 21.26
C THR A 411 54.51 44.99 22.39
N SER A 412 54.30 44.39 23.57
CA SER A 412 54.60 44.90 24.92
C SER A 412 53.84 46.09 25.54
N GLN A 413 53.18 45.79 26.68
CA GLN A 413 53.13 46.55 27.95
C GLN A 413 53.12 48.10 27.95
N THR A 414 52.15 48.70 28.66
CA THR A 414 52.43 49.52 29.87
C THR A 414 51.14 49.86 30.65
N THR A 415 51.25 50.61 31.76
CA THR A 415 50.21 50.81 32.78
C THR A 415 49.79 52.28 32.92
N ARG A 416 48.59 52.53 33.47
CA ARG A 416 48.36 53.45 34.61
C ARG A 416 46.90 53.44 35.09
N SER A 417 46.69 53.92 36.32
CA SER A 417 45.39 54.03 37.00
C SER A 417 45.02 55.49 37.27
N TRP A 418 43.72 55.76 37.41
CA TRP A 418 43.15 56.92 38.11
C TRP A 418 41.85 56.50 38.82
N ALA A 419 41.36 57.30 39.78
CA ALA A 419 40.45 56.82 40.83
C ALA A 419 39.01 57.38 40.80
N SER A 420 38.09 56.54 41.30
CA SER A 420 36.75 56.77 41.89
C SER A 420 36.20 58.20 42.02
N PRO A 421 34.88 58.34 41.77
CA PRO A 421 33.97 58.90 42.78
C PRO A 421 33.14 57.81 43.53
N ARG A 422 32.55 58.18 44.68
CA ARG A 422 31.74 57.31 45.56
C ARG A 422 30.32 57.87 45.77
N LYS A 423 29.45 57.01 46.34
CA LYS A 423 28.18 57.30 47.06
C LYS A 423 26.90 57.56 46.24
N LYS A 424 26.16 56.47 45.98
CA LYS A 424 24.78 56.28 46.49
C LYS A 424 24.53 54.77 46.73
N GLU A 425 23.28 54.36 46.96
CA GLU A 425 22.82 52.96 47.09
C GLU A 425 23.31 52.09 48.28
N ARG A 426 24.01 52.64 49.28
CA ARG A 426 24.40 51.88 50.49
C ARG A 426 23.25 51.62 51.50
N SER A 427 21.99 51.66 51.06
CA SER A 427 20.79 51.45 51.88
C SER A 427 20.02 50.20 51.46
N GLU A 428 19.65 50.11 50.18
CA GLU A 428 18.77 49.06 49.65
C GLU A 428 19.38 47.65 49.73
N MET A 429 20.71 47.54 49.65
CA MET A 429 21.39 46.25 49.79
C MET A 429 21.28 45.68 51.21
N GLN A 430 21.27 46.52 52.25
CA GLN A 430 21.12 46.07 53.63
C GLN A 430 19.65 45.70 53.92
N GLU A 431 18.70 46.44 53.36
CA GLU A 431 17.27 46.13 53.47
C GLU A 431 16.90 44.81 52.75
N ARG A 432 17.51 44.56 51.58
CA ARG A 432 17.41 43.26 50.87
C ARG A 432 18.01 42.09 51.66
N ILE A 433 19.04 42.31 52.46
CA ILE A 433 19.61 41.28 53.35
C ILE A 433 18.67 41.00 54.52
N ASN A 434 18.13 42.04 55.17
CA ASN A 434 17.25 41.88 56.32
C ASN A 434 15.91 41.20 55.97
N ARG A 435 15.32 41.45 54.78
CA ARG A 435 14.16 40.68 54.30
C ARG A 435 14.51 39.19 54.14
N ARG A 436 15.68 38.88 53.56
CA ARG A 436 16.18 37.50 53.40
C ARG A 436 16.43 36.73 54.69
N SER A 437 16.50 37.40 55.85
CA SER A 437 16.61 36.73 57.16
C SER A 437 15.28 36.42 57.84
N GLN A 438 14.16 37.00 57.40
CA GLN A 438 12.82 36.67 57.95
C GLN A 438 12.11 35.56 57.15
N ASP A 439 12.32 35.49 55.83
CA ASP A 439 11.76 34.42 55.00
C ASP A 439 12.27 33.00 55.37
N TRP A 440 13.43 32.90 56.05
CA TRP A 440 14.07 31.62 56.37
C TRP A 440 13.58 30.95 57.66
N THR A 441 12.74 31.62 58.46
CA THR A 441 12.24 31.11 59.76
C THR A 441 10.84 30.50 59.74
N ASN A 442 10.08 30.63 58.64
CA ASN A 442 8.72 30.07 58.51
C ASN A 442 8.65 28.64 57.92
N THR A 443 9.78 27.96 57.78
CA THR A 443 9.90 26.64 57.10
C THR A 443 9.26 25.46 57.87
N PHE A 444 8.55 25.69 58.98
CA PHE A 444 7.94 24.65 59.83
C PHE A 444 6.54 25.03 60.36
N GLN A 445 5.61 25.37 59.46
CA GLN A 445 4.17 25.21 59.71
C GLN A 445 3.50 24.54 58.49
N PRO A 446 2.51 23.65 58.70
CA PRO A 446 1.76 23.04 57.60
C PRO A 446 0.77 24.07 56.99
N PRO A 447 0.72 24.22 55.65
CA PRO A 447 -0.22 25.14 55.01
C PRO A 447 -1.66 24.57 54.99
N PRO A 448 -2.70 25.44 54.95
CA PRO A 448 -4.07 25.00 54.76
C PRO A 448 -4.33 24.51 53.32
N PRO A 449 -5.33 23.65 53.09
CA PRO A 449 -5.66 23.14 51.76
C PRO A 449 -6.19 24.26 50.85
N GLN A 450 -5.59 24.37 49.66
CA GLN A 450 -5.96 25.27 48.56
C GLN A 450 -5.88 24.48 47.24
N PRO A 451 -6.70 24.81 46.23
CA PRO A 451 -6.97 23.92 45.10
C PRO A 451 -5.76 23.76 44.15
N GLU A 452 -5.69 22.59 43.53
CA GLU A 452 -4.59 22.21 42.64
C GLU A 452 -4.48 23.11 41.40
N LYS A 453 -3.24 23.39 40.99
CA LYS A 453 -2.93 23.95 39.66
C LYS A 453 -2.45 22.83 38.75
N PRO A 454 -2.86 22.81 37.47
CA PRO A 454 -2.50 21.73 36.55
C PRO A 454 -0.98 21.69 36.31
N ALA A 455 -0.44 20.46 36.28
CA ALA A 455 0.98 20.22 36.09
C ALA A 455 1.47 20.57 34.67
N VAL A 456 2.72 21.02 34.56
CA VAL A 456 3.38 21.27 33.27
C VAL A 456 3.53 19.95 32.50
N SER A 457 3.19 19.96 31.21
CA SER A 457 3.19 18.76 30.37
C SER A 457 4.59 18.21 30.12
N ILE A 458 4.92 17.10 30.78
CA ILE A 458 6.00 16.21 30.33
C ILE A 458 5.61 15.64 28.97
N ASN A 459 6.52 15.68 28.01
CA ASN A 459 6.27 15.18 26.65
C ASN A 459 6.20 13.63 26.69
N LYS A 460 5.00 13.07 26.53
CA LYS A 460 4.70 11.66 26.92
C LYS A 460 5.20 10.59 25.95
N ASP A 461 5.83 10.98 24.85
CA ASP A 461 6.12 10.11 23.70
C ASP A 461 7.32 9.16 23.91
N PHE A 462 8.02 9.23 25.05
CA PHE A 462 9.18 8.39 25.38
C PHE A 462 9.17 7.92 26.85
N SER A 463 8.03 7.39 27.33
CA SER A 463 7.95 6.77 28.66
C SER A 463 8.61 5.39 28.72
N MET A 464 9.13 5.01 29.89
CA MET A 464 9.63 3.65 30.18
C MET A 464 8.60 2.59 29.79
N ASP A 465 7.38 2.72 30.32
CA ASP A 465 6.30 1.74 30.17
C ASP A 465 5.79 1.62 28.73
N PHE A 466 5.98 2.69 27.95
CA PHE A 466 5.57 2.79 26.55
C PHE A 466 6.57 2.05 25.64
N ILE A 467 7.88 2.23 25.88
CA ILE A 467 8.94 1.50 25.18
C ILE A 467 8.92 0.02 25.57
N ALA A 468 8.76 -0.28 26.87
CA ALA A 468 8.68 -1.66 27.37
C ALA A 468 7.50 -2.43 26.76
N LYS A 469 6.33 -1.80 26.60
CA LYS A 469 5.13 -2.48 26.09
C LYS A 469 5.11 -2.65 24.57
N ALA A 470 5.69 -1.72 23.82
CA ALA A 470 5.95 -1.93 22.39
C ALA A 470 6.99 -3.06 22.14
N LEU A 471 7.87 -3.33 23.11
CA LEU A 471 8.80 -4.46 23.07
C LEU A 471 8.18 -5.78 23.52
N GLU A 472 7.22 -5.75 24.45
CA GLU A 472 6.40 -6.92 24.80
C GLU A 472 5.60 -7.39 23.58
N ASP A 473 5.04 -6.46 22.80
CA ASP A 473 4.41 -6.70 21.50
C ASP A 473 5.40 -7.26 20.46
N LEU A 474 6.50 -6.55 20.17
CA LEU A 474 7.54 -7.00 19.22
C LEU A 474 8.17 -8.37 19.57
N ASN A 475 8.32 -8.70 20.86
CA ASN A 475 8.84 -10.01 21.29
C ASN A 475 7.79 -11.13 21.31
N THR A 476 6.50 -10.81 21.16
CA THR A 476 5.40 -11.79 21.02
C THR A 476 4.89 -11.93 19.59
N GLY A 477 5.49 -11.22 18.62
CA GLY A 477 5.17 -11.28 17.19
C GLY A 477 4.27 -10.16 16.68
N GLY A 478 3.97 -9.16 17.53
CA GLY A 478 3.33 -7.91 17.12
C GLY A 478 4.30 -6.95 16.41
N ASN A 479 3.78 -5.81 15.96
CA ASN A 479 4.49 -4.86 15.09
C ASN A 479 4.99 -3.58 15.79
N GLY A 480 4.70 -3.39 17.08
CA GLY A 480 5.12 -2.24 17.88
C GLY A 480 4.27 -0.98 17.67
N ASP A 481 3.00 -1.10 17.26
CA ASP A 481 2.08 0.01 16.99
C ASP A 481 1.82 0.93 18.20
N VAL A 482 2.54 2.05 18.20
CA VAL A 482 2.43 3.17 19.17
C VAL A 482 1.08 3.89 19.13
N ASN A 483 0.39 3.88 17.99
CA ASN A 483 -0.81 4.70 17.75
C ASN A 483 -2.10 3.96 18.13
N GLN A 484 -2.12 2.63 18.06
CA GLN A 484 -3.21 1.77 18.53
C GLN A 484 -3.33 1.81 20.06
N PHE A 485 -2.20 1.78 20.80
CA PHE A 485 -2.24 1.98 22.26
C PHE A 485 -2.69 3.39 22.65
N ARG A 486 -2.27 4.42 21.89
CA ARG A 486 -2.82 5.80 22.03
C ARG A 486 -4.33 5.89 21.77
N ARG A 487 -4.91 4.95 21.00
CA ARG A 487 -6.35 4.85 20.75
C ARG A 487 -7.07 4.11 21.88
N SER A 488 -6.52 3.01 22.42
CA SER A 488 -7.14 2.24 23.52
C SER A 488 -7.05 2.91 24.90
N VAL A 489 -5.93 3.57 25.25
CA VAL A 489 -5.85 4.37 26.49
C VAL A 489 -6.84 5.54 26.45
N ARG A 490 -7.15 6.07 25.25
CA ARG A 490 -8.18 7.09 25.01
C ARG A 490 -9.62 6.53 24.96
N SER A 491 -9.83 5.21 24.92
CA SER A 491 -11.16 4.62 25.16
C SER A 491 -11.35 4.31 26.63
N GLN A 492 -10.38 3.66 27.30
CA GLN A 492 -10.44 3.39 28.74
C GLN A 492 -10.59 4.67 29.59
N ALA A 493 -9.99 5.80 29.15
CA ALA A 493 -10.19 7.10 29.78
C ALA A 493 -11.57 7.74 29.51
N LYS A 494 -12.36 7.24 28.56
CA LYS A 494 -13.73 7.69 28.27
C LYS A 494 -14.79 6.82 28.94
N ASP A 495 -14.50 5.53 29.15
CA ASP A 495 -15.45 4.59 29.74
C ASP A 495 -15.74 4.88 31.24
N ASN A 496 -14.92 5.72 31.90
CA ASN A 496 -15.11 6.15 33.29
C ASN A 496 -15.82 7.51 33.47
N ASP A 497 -16.01 8.32 32.42
CA ASP A 497 -16.47 9.72 32.53
C ASP A 497 -18.00 9.90 32.42
N HIS A 498 -18.79 8.82 32.48
CA HIS A 498 -20.25 8.83 32.33
C HIS A 498 -21.02 8.04 33.42
N VAL A 499 -20.82 8.43 34.68
CA VAL A 499 -21.87 8.31 35.71
C VAL A 499 -22.16 9.71 36.27
N SER A 500 -23.43 10.09 36.30
CA SER A 500 -23.85 11.49 36.46
C SER A 500 -24.12 11.90 37.91
N TYR A 501 -23.84 13.18 38.22
CA TYR A 501 -24.08 13.79 39.53
C TYR A 501 -25.56 13.70 39.96
N ARG A 502 -25.82 13.09 41.11
CA ARG A 502 -26.96 13.43 41.98
C ARG A 502 -26.52 13.51 43.43
N ASN A 503 -26.88 14.62 44.08
CA ASN A 503 -26.64 14.84 45.51
C ASN A 503 -27.39 13.80 46.36
N HIS A 504 -26.79 13.36 47.47
CA HIS A 504 -27.41 13.24 48.80
C HIS A 504 -26.30 13.23 49.88
N ARG A 505 -26.65 13.39 51.17
CA ARG A 505 -25.71 13.57 52.30
C ARG A 505 -25.30 12.26 52.99
N PRO A 506 -24.19 12.23 53.75
CA PRO A 506 -23.64 11.00 54.35
C PRO A 506 -24.12 10.70 55.79
N GLN A 507 -24.31 9.41 56.06
CA GLN A 507 -24.31 8.68 57.34
C GLN A 507 -24.13 7.19 56.97
N SER A 508 -23.54 6.31 57.76
CA SER A 508 -22.66 6.41 58.94
C SER A 508 -21.94 5.06 59.12
N ASP A 509 -20.90 4.97 59.96
CA ASP A 509 -20.18 3.71 60.21
C ASP A 509 -21.08 2.59 60.74
N PHE A 510 -20.84 1.35 60.27
CA PHE A 510 -20.97 0.16 61.11
C PHE A 510 -20.10 -0.98 60.55
N VAL A 511 -19.45 -1.74 61.44
CA VAL A 511 -18.65 -2.93 61.15
C VAL A 511 -19.35 -4.14 61.78
N ASP A 512 -19.37 -5.27 61.07
CA ASP A 512 -19.81 -6.56 61.62
C ASP A 512 -18.92 -7.69 61.06
N ASP A 513 -17.84 -7.99 61.78
CA ASP A 513 -16.90 -9.07 61.49
C ASP A 513 -17.44 -10.42 62.00
N SER A 514 -18.47 -10.97 61.35
CA SER A 514 -19.14 -12.20 61.80
C SER A 514 -19.25 -13.32 60.77
N ARG A 515 -18.10 -13.77 60.22
CA ARG A 515 -17.65 -15.19 60.16
C ARG A 515 -16.41 -15.40 59.26
N GLU A 516 -15.23 -15.44 59.86
CA GLU A 516 -14.15 -16.30 59.34
C GLU A 516 -14.45 -17.78 59.65
N GLN A 517 -14.10 -18.68 58.73
CA GLN A 517 -13.03 -19.66 58.98
C GLN A 517 -12.57 -20.30 57.67
N ALA A 518 -11.31 -20.77 57.64
CA ALA A 518 -10.61 -21.18 56.42
C ALA A 518 -9.91 -22.54 56.58
N THR A 519 -9.74 -23.25 55.46
CA THR A 519 -8.91 -24.46 55.38
C THR A 519 -7.91 -24.42 54.22
N ARG A 520 -6.64 -24.57 54.58
CA ARG A 520 -5.48 -24.96 53.75
C ARG A 520 -5.38 -26.51 53.75
N TYR A 521 -4.60 -27.23 52.94
CA TYR A 521 -3.62 -26.91 51.87
C TYR A 521 -3.41 -28.16 50.97
N ASP A 522 -2.52 -28.05 49.96
CA ASP A 522 -1.71 -29.13 49.33
C ASP A 522 -2.36 -30.16 48.38
N SER A 523 -1.67 -30.72 47.37
CA SER A 523 -0.41 -30.29 46.70
C SER A 523 -0.22 -30.92 45.29
N ILE A 524 0.75 -30.41 44.53
CA ILE A 524 1.04 -30.61 43.08
C ILE A 524 1.78 -31.93 42.77
N SER A 525 1.46 -32.64 41.66
CA SER A 525 2.46 -33.10 40.64
C SER A 525 1.89 -33.73 39.35
N PHE A 526 2.77 -34.01 38.37
CA PHE A 526 2.51 -34.36 36.95
C PHE A 526 2.94 -35.78 36.55
N LYS A 527 2.31 -36.37 35.49
CA LYS A 527 2.98 -36.77 34.20
C LYS A 527 2.08 -37.56 33.19
N THR A 528 2.41 -37.40 31.89
CA THR A 528 1.96 -38.13 30.67
C THR A 528 2.96 -39.27 30.27
N PRO A 529 2.88 -40.06 29.15
CA PRO A 529 2.00 -40.04 27.93
C PRO A 529 1.53 -41.42 27.29
N GLN A 530 0.86 -41.34 26.11
CA GLN A 530 0.80 -42.30 24.94
C GLN A 530 -0.24 -43.47 24.80
N LYS A 531 -0.25 -44.12 23.60
CA LYS A 531 -1.30 -44.98 22.91
C LYS A 531 -0.82 -46.48 22.76
N PRO A 532 -1.45 -47.49 22.05
CA PRO A 532 -2.64 -47.54 21.14
C PRO A 532 -3.57 -48.84 21.13
N ARG A 533 -4.52 -48.89 20.15
CA ARG A 533 -5.40 -49.93 19.46
C ARG A 533 -5.05 -51.47 19.46
N PRO A 534 -5.85 -52.46 18.89
CA PRO A 534 -7.25 -52.54 18.31
C PRO A 534 -8.14 -53.87 18.39
N LYS A 535 -9.44 -53.78 17.95
CA LYS A 535 -10.31 -54.70 17.08
C LYS A 535 -11.00 -56.05 17.51
N SER A 536 -12.13 -56.34 16.81
CA SER A 536 -12.95 -57.60 16.53
C SER A 536 -14.43 -57.61 17.05
N MET A 537 -15.43 -58.43 16.59
CA MET A 537 -15.91 -58.91 15.25
C MET A 537 -17.34 -59.61 15.36
N VAL A 538 -17.86 -60.31 14.30
CA VAL A 538 -19.04 -61.26 14.22
C VAL A 538 -20.46 -60.68 13.85
N ASP A 539 -21.49 -61.43 13.37
CA ASP A 539 -21.84 -61.98 12.01
C ASP A 539 -23.36 -62.47 11.92
N SER A 540 -23.85 -63.02 10.76
CA SER A 540 -25.16 -63.79 10.51
C SER A 540 -26.48 -63.00 10.20
N VAL A 541 -27.63 -63.46 9.59
CA VAL A 541 -28.15 -64.66 8.83
C VAL A 541 -29.48 -64.34 8.01
N MET A 542 -30.11 -65.29 7.25
CA MET A 542 -31.29 -65.17 6.31
C MET A 542 -32.70 -65.52 6.92
N GLY A 543 -33.88 -65.67 6.25
CA GLY A 543 -34.34 -65.85 4.84
C GLY A 543 -35.91 -65.77 4.60
N GLU A 544 -36.51 -66.45 3.58
CA GLU A 544 -37.88 -66.18 2.98
C GLU A 544 -38.78 -67.44 2.68
N ASP A 545 -40.12 -67.28 2.45
CA ASP A 545 -40.93 -67.60 1.21
C ASP A 545 -42.49 -67.41 1.39
N ASP A 546 -43.30 -67.37 0.29
CA ASP A 546 -44.77 -67.03 0.20
C ASP A 546 -45.73 -68.26 0.42
N SER A 547 -47.09 -68.32 0.30
CA SER A 547 -48.19 -67.61 -0.41
C SER A 547 -49.59 -68.00 0.20
N MET A 548 -50.82 -67.62 -0.20
CA MET A 548 -51.43 -66.92 -1.37
C MET A 548 -52.92 -66.53 -1.06
N ARG A 549 -53.62 -65.78 -1.96
CA ARG A 549 -55.11 -65.81 -2.25
C ARG A 549 -56.10 -65.23 -1.18
N THR A 550 -57.33 -64.72 -1.45
CA THR A 550 -58.12 -64.42 -2.70
C THR A 550 -59.07 -63.19 -2.53
N VAL A 551 -59.63 -62.71 -3.66
CA VAL A 551 -60.61 -61.62 -3.98
C VAL A 551 -61.90 -61.45 -3.15
N VAL A 552 -62.20 -60.20 -2.73
CA VAL A 552 -63.41 -59.39 -3.09
C VAL A 552 -62.95 -57.92 -3.32
N ALA A 553 -63.62 -57.13 -4.16
CA ALA A 553 -63.05 -55.89 -4.74
C ALA A 553 -63.76 -54.57 -4.40
N ARG A 554 -63.01 -53.47 -4.37
CA ARG A 554 -63.33 -52.18 -5.06
C ARG A 554 -62.13 -51.20 -5.15
N THR A 555 -61.45 -51.25 -6.30
CA THR A 555 -61.01 -50.11 -7.17
C THR A 555 -60.61 -48.74 -6.60
N PRO A 556 -59.65 -48.03 -7.25
CA PRO A 556 -58.43 -48.54 -7.91
C PRO A 556 -57.16 -47.68 -7.64
N MET A 557 -55.98 -48.31 -7.68
CA MET A 557 -54.70 -47.58 -7.76
C MET A 557 -54.36 -47.15 -9.20
N LYS A 558 -53.49 -46.15 -9.34
CA LYS A 558 -52.42 -46.17 -10.36
C LYS A 558 -51.06 -45.82 -9.73
N PRO A 559 -49.93 -46.28 -10.31
CA PRO A 559 -48.75 -46.62 -9.52
C PRO A 559 -47.54 -45.73 -9.80
N GLN A 560 -46.46 -45.98 -9.05
CA GLN A 560 -45.13 -45.43 -9.33
C GLN A 560 -44.63 -45.89 -10.71
N THR A 561 -44.24 -44.93 -11.56
CA THR A 561 -43.19 -45.11 -12.56
C THR A 561 -42.25 -43.90 -12.52
N GLN A 562 -41.05 -44.09 -13.07
CA GLN A 562 -39.94 -43.14 -13.00
C GLN A 562 -40.32 -41.77 -13.62
N SER A 563 -39.99 -40.67 -12.93
CA SER A 563 -39.95 -39.34 -13.54
C SER A 563 -38.69 -38.59 -13.13
N LYS A 564 -38.29 -37.65 -13.98
CA LYS A 564 -36.95 -37.03 -13.97
C LYS A 564 -36.83 -35.96 -12.89
N ARG A 565 -35.63 -35.80 -12.32
CA ARG A 565 -35.25 -34.56 -11.62
C ARG A 565 -35.31 -33.40 -12.62
N PHE A 566 -36.27 -32.50 -12.44
CA PHE A 566 -36.22 -31.16 -13.02
C PHE A 566 -35.86 -30.17 -11.92
N SER A 567 -34.63 -29.64 -11.98
CA SER A 567 -34.19 -28.54 -11.12
C SER A 567 -34.44 -27.19 -11.80
N SER A 568 -35.64 -26.65 -11.64
CA SER A 568 -35.96 -25.27 -12.02
C SER A 568 -35.51 -24.32 -10.90
N GLN A 569 -34.30 -23.77 -11.02
CA GLN A 569 -33.79 -22.74 -10.11
C GLN A 569 -34.44 -21.39 -10.43
N SER A 570 -34.63 -20.55 -9.39
CA SER A 570 -35.28 -19.24 -9.52
C SER A 570 -34.30 -18.15 -9.98
N PRO A 571 -34.78 -17.10 -10.67
CA PRO A 571 -33.97 -16.44 -11.70
C PRO A 571 -33.50 -15.03 -11.31
N THR A 572 -32.98 -14.83 -10.09
CA THR A 572 -32.65 -13.46 -9.59
C THR A 572 -31.21 -13.27 -9.07
N LYS A 573 -30.28 -14.21 -9.33
CA LYS A 573 -28.88 -14.11 -8.87
C LYS A 573 -27.91 -13.33 -9.78
N SER A 574 -28.43 -12.35 -10.54
CA SER A 574 -27.62 -11.47 -11.43
C SER A 574 -27.72 -9.98 -11.07
N TYR A 575 -27.69 -9.63 -9.77
CA TYR A 575 -27.48 -8.26 -9.32
C TYR A 575 -26.37 -8.20 -8.27
N MET A 576 -25.17 -7.82 -8.73
CA MET A 576 -23.88 -7.88 -8.03
C MET A 576 -23.52 -9.29 -7.56
N ASP A 577 -22.32 -9.79 -7.92
CA ASP A 577 -21.71 -10.90 -7.18
C ASP A 577 -21.13 -10.37 -5.85
N LEU A 578 -22.03 -9.85 -5.01
CA LEU A 578 -21.73 -9.48 -3.63
C LEU A 578 -21.67 -10.70 -2.71
N HIS A 579 -22.01 -11.89 -3.21
CA HIS A 579 -21.64 -13.14 -2.55
C HIS A 579 -20.13 -13.41 -2.68
N SER A 580 -19.44 -12.91 -3.72
CA SER A 580 -17.96 -12.78 -3.70
C SER A 580 -17.43 -11.72 -2.71
N MET A 581 -18.32 -11.11 -1.92
CA MET A 581 -18.04 -10.26 -0.75
C MET A 581 -18.77 -10.75 0.53
N ILE A 582 -19.37 -11.95 0.51
CA ILE A 582 -19.94 -12.62 1.68
C ILE A 582 -19.50 -14.10 1.70
N ASP A 583 -18.67 -14.52 2.65
CA ASP A 583 -18.11 -13.71 3.72
C ASP A 583 -16.98 -12.79 3.22
N LYS A 584 -16.29 -12.13 4.16
CA LYS A 584 -14.95 -11.60 3.93
C LYS A 584 -13.90 -12.72 3.80
N VAL A 585 -14.29 -13.97 3.58
CA VAL A 585 -13.37 -15.12 3.62
C VAL A 585 -12.62 -15.33 2.30
N THR A 586 -11.38 -15.81 2.41
CA THR A 586 -10.57 -16.17 1.24
C THR A 586 -11.07 -17.46 0.57
N PRO A 587 -11.11 -17.54 -0.77
CA PRO A 587 -11.69 -18.69 -1.49
C PRO A 587 -10.97 -20.03 -1.32
N ALA A 588 -9.75 -20.02 -0.78
CA ALA A 588 -8.91 -21.22 -0.68
C ALA A 588 -8.84 -21.80 0.75
N SER A 589 -8.81 -20.95 1.78
CA SER A 589 -8.65 -21.41 3.18
C SER A 589 -9.69 -20.87 4.17
N GLY A 590 -10.46 -19.84 3.82
CA GLY A 590 -11.57 -19.35 4.64
C GLY A 590 -11.24 -18.24 5.64
N HIS A 591 -10.14 -17.49 5.47
CA HIS A 591 -9.73 -16.41 6.38
C HIS A 591 -10.38 -15.05 6.06
N GLU A 592 -10.81 -14.28 7.06
CA GLU A 592 -11.32 -12.92 6.82
C GLU A 592 -10.25 -11.97 6.24
N TYR A 593 -10.60 -11.22 5.18
CA TYR A 593 -9.74 -10.22 4.53
C TYR A 593 -10.25 -8.78 4.68
N VAL A 594 -9.31 -7.87 4.91
CA VAL A 594 -9.51 -6.41 4.97
C VAL A 594 -9.79 -5.84 3.58
N ALA A 595 -8.99 -6.21 2.56
CA ALA A 595 -9.08 -5.67 1.19
C ALA A 595 -8.66 -6.70 0.12
N LYS A 596 -9.09 -6.48 -1.14
CA LYS A 596 -8.54 -7.18 -2.32
C LYS A 596 -7.41 -6.33 -2.92
N ALA A 597 -6.27 -6.94 -3.23
CA ALA A 597 -5.09 -6.27 -3.78
C ALA A 597 -4.47 -7.04 -4.95
N LYS A 598 -3.67 -6.35 -5.77
CA LYS A 598 -3.00 -6.91 -6.94
C LYS A 598 -1.50 -6.59 -6.89
N ALA A 599 -0.67 -7.61 -7.06
CA ALA A 599 0.77 -7.47 -7.20
C ALA A 599 1.09 -6.59 -8.41
N ILE A 600 1.67 -5.42 -8.17
CA ILE A 600 2.15 -4.50 -9.22
C ILE A 600 3.60 -4.81 -9.62
N TYR A 601 4.32 -5.59 -8.82
CA TYR A 601 5.67 -6.10 -9.12
C TYR A 601 5.80 -7.58 -8.71
N THR A 602 6.83 -8.25 -9.22
CA THR A 602 7.21 -9.61 -8.79
C THR A 602 8.09 -9.51 -7.55
N TYR A 603 7.89 -10.42 -6.60
CA TYR A 603 8.62 -10.49 -5.34
C TYR A 603 8.94 -11.95 -5.00
N SER A 604 10.11 -12.17 -4.41
CA SER A 604 10.54 -13.48 -3.90
C SER A 604 10.86 -13.34 -2.42
N ALA A 605 10.30 -14.24 -1.62
CA ALA A 605 10.53 -14.34 -0.19
C ALA A 605 12.03 -14.48 0.13
N ARG A 606 12.44 -13.81 1.21
CA ARG A 606 13.79 -13.69 1.75
C ARG A 606 13.85 -14.18 3.19
N GLU A 607 12.77 -13.99 3.95
CA GLU A 607 12.61 -14.41 5.33
C GLU A 607 11.45 -15.41 5.51
N GLU A 608 11.52 -16.24 6.55
CA GLU A 608 10.57 -17.33 6.79
C GLU A 608 9.21 -16.78 7.26
N GLY A 609 8.22 -16.81 6.36
CA GLY A 609 6.89 -16.22 6.58
C GLY A 609 6.48 -15.19 5.53
N GLU A 610 7.38 -14.76 4.64
CA GLU A 610 7.06 -13.94 3.47
C GLU A 610 6.48 -14.77 2.31
N LEU A 611 5.60 -14.18 1.49
CA LEU A 611 5.08 -14.80 0.27
C LEU A 611 5.92 -14.44 -0.96
N SER A 612 6.22 -15.43 -1.80
CA SER A 612 6.69 -15.18 -3.17
C SER A 612 5.50 -15.01 -4.12
N PHE A 613 5.51 -14.00 -4.98
CA PHE A 613 4.41 -13.70 -5.91
C PHE A 613 4.87 -12.96 -7.17
N LYS A 614 4.05 -12.99 -8.24
CA LYS A 614 4.41 -12.42 -9.56
C LYS A 614 3.57 -11.18 -9.90
N LYS A 615 4.13 -10.23 -10.66
CA LYS A 615 3.40 -9.07 -11.21
C LYS A 615 2.12 -9.54 -11.90
N GLY A 616 0.98 -8.99 -11.50
CA GLY A 616 -0.36 -9.35 -11.98
C GLY A 616 -1.12 -10.38 -11.14
N TRP A 617 -0.47 -11.04 -10.17
CA TRP A 617 -1.17 -11.94 -9.23
C TRP A 617 -2.10 -11.16 -8.30
N ASN A 618 -3.28 -11.71 -8.04
CA ASN A 618 -4.26 -11.14 -7.13
C ASN A 618 -4.07 -11.78 -5.74
N MET A 619 -4.43 -11.05 -4.69
CA MET A 619 -4.34 -11.53 -3.31
C MET A 619 -5.35 -10.83 -2.40
N PHE A 620 -5.63 -11.47 -1.27
CA PHE A 620 -6.53 -10.98 -0.24
C PHE A 620 -5.69 -10.49 0.94
N VAL A 621 -5.75 -9.20 1.24
CA VAL A 621 -5.07 -8.60 2.40
C VAL A 621 -5.82 -9.02 3.66
N LEU A 622 -5.36 -10.08 4.33
CA LEU A 622 -5.92 -10.55 5.61
C LEU A 622 -5.79 -9.48 6.69
N HIS A 623 -4.60 -8.87 6.80
CA HIS A 623 -4.30 -7.86 7.81
C HIS A 623 -3.27 -6.84 7.29
N LYS A 624 -3.34 -5.59 7.76
CA LYS A 624 -2.39 -4.52 7.44
C LYS A 624 -1.62 -4.12 8.68
N GLN A 625 -0.29 -4.23 8.65
CA GLN A 625 0.59 -3.84 9.75
C GLN A 625 1.06 -2.38 9.56
N GLU A 626 1.35 -1.64 10.64
CA GLU A 626 1.79 -0.21 10.54
C GLU A 626 3.23 -0.05 10.00
N ASP A 627 3.98 -1.14 9.82
CA ASP A 627 5.35 -1.15 9.27
C ASP A 627 5.43 -1.16 7.73
N ASN A 628 4.28 -1.15 7.05
CA ASN A 628 4.07 -1.30 5.61
C ASN A 628 4.16 -2.74 5.08
N TRP A 629 3.92 -3.76 5.92
CA TRP A 629 3.69 -5.14 5.48
C TRP A 629 2.23 -5.56 5.63
N TYR A 630 1.74 -6.29 4.64
CA TYR A 630 0.38 -6.82 4.60
C TYR A 630 0.48 -8.35 4.73
N VAL A 631 -0.25 -8.90 5.69
CA VAL A 631 -0.51 -10.34 5.72
C VAL A 631 -1.51 -10.59 4.58
N CYS A 632 -1.09 -11.33 3.58
CA CYS A 632 -1.88 -11.60 2.38
C CYS A 632 -2.09 -13.11 2.18
N GLU A 633 -3.14 -13.46 1.44
CA GLU A 633 -3.36 -14.81 0.91
C GLU A 633 -3.44 -14.76 -0.62
N LEU A 634 -2.70 -15.65 -1.28
CA LEU A 634 -2.61 -15.70 -2.74
C LEU A 634 -3.91 -16.22 -3.37
N ALA A 635 -4.49 -15.44 -4.30
CA ALA A 635 -5.76 -15.75 -4.94
C ALA A 635 -5.62 -16.70 -6.14
N ASN A 636 -6.75 -17.15 -6.68
CA ASN A 636 -6.90 -18.24 -7.66
C ASN A 636 -6.03 -18.13 -8.94
N ASN A 637 -5.48 -16.96 -9.28
CA ASN A 637 -4.55 -16.80 -10.42
C ASN A 637 -3.07 -17.08 -10.09
N CYS A 638 -2.76 -17.57 -8.88
CA CYS A 638 -1.40 -17.91 -8.44
C CYS A 638 -0.97 -19.37 -8.73
N GLY A 639 -1.81 -20.17 -9.40
CA GLY A 639 -1.44 -21.52 -9.85
C GLY A 639 -1.33 -22.53 -8.72
N SER A 640 -0.12 -23.06 -8.48
CA SER A 640 0.17 -23.98 -7.36
C SER A 640 0.17 -23.29 -5.99
N ASP A 641 0.35 -21.96 -5.97
CA ASP A 641 0.61 -21.19 -4.76
C ASP A 641 -0.67 -20.57 -4.16
N VAL A 642 -1.84 -20.94 -4.69
CA VAL A 642 -3.17 -20.46 -4.25
C VAL A 642 -3.44 -20.88 -2.81
N GLY A 643 -3.92 -19.96 -1.98
CA GLY A 643 -4.21 -20.19 -0.56
C GLY A 643 -2.99 -20.14 0.37
N ASN A 644 -1.78 -19.96 -0.16
CA ASN A 644 -0.62 -19.65 0.67
C ASN A 644 -0.80 -18.29 1.35
N VAL A 645 -0.60 -18.25 2.66
CA VAL A 645 -0.70 -17.05 3.51
C VAL A 645 0.70 -16.62 3.96
N GLY A 646 0.97 -15.32 4.00
CA GLY A 646 2.20 -14.77 4.55
C GLY A 646 2.37 -13.28 4.29
N LEU A 647 3.55 -12.75 4.63
CA LEU A 647 3.88 -11.33 4.56
C LEU A 647 4.18 -10.88 3.12
N VAL A 648 3.59 -9.75 2.74
CA VAL A 648 3.75 -9.10 1.43
C VAL A 648 4.04 -7.60 1.65
N PRO A 649 5.09 -7.03 1.05
CA PRO A 649 5.41 -5.62 1.26
C PRO A 649 4.41 -4.73 0.51
N TYR A 650 3.82 -3.74 1.21
CA TYR A 650 2.74 -2.89 0.69
C TYR A 650 3.09 -2.23 -0.65
N ASN A 651 4.30 -1.71 -0.82
CA ASN A 651 4.70 -1.04 -2.07
C ASN A 651 4.83 -1.98 -3.29
N TYR A 652 4.72 -3.31 -3.10
CA TYR A 652 4.63 -4.29 -4.18
C TYR A 652 3.19 -4.63 -4.59
N VAL A 653 2.19 -4.14 -3.84
CA VAL A 653 0.77 -4.41 -4.07
C VAL A 653 -0.04 -3.12 -4.17
N LYS A 654 -0.90 -3.04 -5.19
CA LYS A 654 -1.93 -2.01 -5.23
C LYS A 654 -3.21 -2.58 -4.64
N GLU A 655 -3.70 -1.99 -3.56
CA GLU A 655 -5.10 -2.19 -3.15
C GLU A 655 -6.04 -1.75 -4.29
N GLY A 656 -7.20 -2.39 -4.41
CA GLY A 656 -8.19 -1.98 -5.40
C GLY A 656 -8.57 -0.50 -5.26
N ASP A 657 -8.53 0.25 -6.37
CA ASP A 657 -9.00 1.64 -6.36
C ASP A 657 -10.45 1.71 -5.87
N ASN A 658 -10.80 2.71 -5.07
CA ASN A 658 -12.17 2.87 -4.60
C ASN A 658 -13.08 3.22 -5.79
N ILE A 659 -13.95 2.28 -6.16
CA ILE A 659 -14.80 2.37 -7.35
C ILE A 659 -15.78 3.56 -7.28
N LEU A 660 -16.25 3.93 -6.09
CA LEU A 660 -17.08 5.12 -5.89
C LEU A 660 -16.28 6.41 -6.09
N ASP A 661 -15.03 6.46 -5.62
CA ASP A 661 -14.17 7.64 -5.80
C ASP A 661 -13.85 7.90 -7.28
N ILE A 662 -13.61 6.82 -8.05
CA ILE A 662 -13.44 6.91 -9.50
C ILE A 662 -14.74 7.35 -10.18
N ALA A 663 -15.88 6.71 -9.87
CA ALA A 663 -17.17 7.03 -10.47
C ALA A 663 -17.57 8.50 -10.23
N PHE A 664 -17.46 8.97 -8.98
CA PHE A 664 -17.73 10.35 -8.60
C PHE A 664 -16.78 11.34 -9.30
N SER A 665 -15.48 11.01 -9.42
CA SER A 665 -14.51 11.83 -10.18
C SER A 665 -14.79 11.92 -11.68
N LYS A 666 -15.72 11.11 -12.19
CA LYS A 666 -16.20 11.09 -13.59
C LYS A 666 -17.66 11.53 -13.74
N GLY A 667 -18.27 12.03 -12.67
CA GLY A 667 -19.66 12.54 -12.67
C GLY A 667 -20.74 11.47 -12.51
N LEU A 668 -20.38 10.20 -12.33
CA LEU A 668 -21.33 9.11 -12.08
C LEU A 668 -21.66 9.06 -10.58
N ASN A 669 -22.50 9.99 -10.13
CA ASN A 669 -22.79 10.23 -8.71
C ASN A 669 -24.11 9.62 -8.20
N ALA A 670 -24.74 8.73 -8.94
CA ALA A 670 -25.93 7.98 -8.50
C ALA A 670 -25.58 6.53 -8.15
N ILE A 671 -26.04 6.08 -6.98
CA ILE A 671 -25.86 4.71 -6.48
C ILE A 671 -27.22 4.01 -6.46
N ASP A 672 -27.27 2.76 -6.91
CA ASP A 672 -28.41 1.85 -6.72
C ASP A 672 -27.99 0.64 -5.87
N THR A 673 -28.76 0.34 -4.84
CA THR A 673 -28.55 -0.79 -3.91
C THR A 673 -29.89 -1.38 -3.44
N SER A 674 -29.90 -2.26 -2.44
CA SER A 674 -31.09 -2.78 -1.73
C SER A 674 -30.67 -3.50 -0.46
N SER A 675 -31.54 -3.53 0.55
CA SER A 675 -31.39 -4.39 1.74
C SER A 675 -31.38 -5.90 1.42
N TYR A 676 -31.87 -6.32 0.24
CA TYR A 676 -31.79 -7.71 -0.25
C TYR A 676 -30.41 -8.05 -0.83
N TYR A 677 -29.59 -7.07 -1.25
CA TYR A 677 -28.27 -7.30 -1.85
C TYR A 677 -27.20 -7.60 -0.77
N GLY A 678 -27.49 -8.51 0.15
CA GLY A 678 -26.60 -8.91 1.24
C GLY A 678 -26.10 -7.72 2.06
N ARG A 679 -24.78 -7.51 2.11
CA ARG A 679 -24.13 -6.42 2.86
C ARG A 679 -23.93 -5.14 2.04
N SER A 680 -24.58 -4.99 0.88
CA SER A 680 -24.35 -3.85 -0.04
C SER A 680 -24.52 -2.49 0.63
N GLU A 681 -25.62 -2.27 1.35
CA GLU A 681 -25.89 -1.00 2.06
C GLU A 681 -24.84 -0.68 3.14
N GLU A 682 -24.34 -1.69 3.86
CA GLU A 682 -23.33 -1.55 4.90
C GLU A 682 -21.96 -1.19 4.30
N LEU A 683 -21.55 -1.90 3.24
CA LEU A 683 -20.27 -1.68 2.56
C LEU A 683 -20.24 -0.31 1.84
N ILE A 684 -21.35 0.07 1.20
CA ILE A 684 -21.52 1.39 0.58
C ILE A 684 -21.50 2.48 1.66
N GLY A 685 -22.23 2.32 2.77
CA GLY A 685 -22.23 3.28 3.87
C GLY A 685 -20.84 3.50 4.49
N GLN A 686 -20.06 2.42 4.68
CA GLN A 686 -18.67 2.51 5.12
C GLN A 686 -17.77 3.22 4.09
N ALA A 687 -17.92 2.90 2.80
CA ALA A 687 -17.15 3.55 1.74
C ALA A 687 -17.46 5.06 1.62
N LEU A 688 -18.74 5.43 1.64
CA LEU A 688 -19.20 6.84 1.61
C LEU A 688 -18.73 7.63 2.84
N LYS A 689 -18.78 7.02 4.03
CA LYS A 689 -18.25 7.61 5.27
C LYS A 689 -16.75 7.89 5.20
N ASN A 690 -15.97 6.96 4.63
CA ASN A 690 -14.53 7.14 4.42
C ASN A 690 -14.22 8.20 3.35
N LEU A 691 -15.12 8.41 2.39
CA LEU A 691 -15.02 9.41 1.32
C LEU A 691 -15.60 10.79 1.68
N GLN A 692 -16.27 10.94 2.83
CA GLN A 692 -17.07 12.12 3.20
C GLN A 692 -16.30 13.46 3.17
N SER A 693 -14.97 13.43 3.37
CA SER A 693 -14.10 14.61 3.31
C SER A 693 -13.81 15.11 1.89
N LYS A 694 -14.06 14.27 0.87
CA LYS A 694 -13.90 14.58 -0.55
C LYS A 694 -15.25 14.68 -1.27
N TRP A 695 -16.23 13.89 -0.84
CA TRP A 695 -17.56 13.80 -1.42
C TRP A 695 -18.64 13.96 -0.33
N PRO A 696 -19.16 15.19 -0.14
CA PRO A 696 -20.28 15.47 0.77
C PRO A 696 -21.55 14.70 0.42
N ARG A 697 -22.46 14.51 1.39
CA ARG A 697 -23.70 13.71 1.20
C ARG A 697 -24.64 14.27 0.13
N ASP A 698 -24.59 15.58 -0.08
CA ASP A 698 -25.33 16.33 -1.08
C ASP A 698 -24.69 16.31 -2.49
N SER A 699 -23.47 15.76 -2.64
CA SER A 699 -22.83 15.62 -3.95
C SER A 699 -23.16 14.32 -4.70
N TYR A 700 -23.95 13.42 -4.10
CA TYR A 700 -24.34 12.12 -4.67
C TYR A 700 -25.77 11.72 -4.29
N TYR A 701 -26.35 10.82 -5.08
CA TYR A 701 -27.74 10.37 -5.01
C TYR A 701 -27.81 8.90 -4.61
N ILE A 702 -28.56 8.56 -3.56
CA ILE A 702 -28.75 7.17 -3.09
C ILE A 702 -30.16 6.68 -3.44
N CYS A 703 -30.21 5.65 -4.28
CA CYS A 703 -31.36 4.79 -4.52
C CYS A 703 -31.19 3.46 -3.77
N THR A 704 -32.21 3.02 -3.02
CA THR A 704 -32.28 1.68 -2.44
C THR A 704 -33.69 1.09 -2.61
N LYS A 705 -33.90 -0.17 -2.19
CA LYS A 705 -35.16 -0.90 -2.39
C LYS A 705 -35.53 -1.72 -1.15
N ALA A 706 -36.81 -1.65 -0.79
CA ALA A 706 -37.41 -2.29 0.37
C ALA A 706 -38.40 -3.41 -0.03
N GLY A 707 -38.84 -4.20 0.96
CA GLY A 707 -39.93 -5.18 0.82
C GLY A 707 -39.50 -6.59 0.45
N ARG A 708 -38.42 -6.78 -0.33
CA ARG A 708 -37.80 -8.09 -0.54
C ARG A 708 -36.80 -8.40 0.58
N ILE A 709 -36.91 -9.58 1.18
CA ILE A 709 -36.07 -10.06 2.28
C ILE A 709 -35.09 -11.13 1.78
N ALA A 710 -35.58 -12.11 1.01
CA ALA A 710 -34.79 -13.22 0.49
C ALA A 710 -35.27 -13.65 -0.91
N ASP A 711 -34.64 -14.69 -1.49
CA ASP A 711 -34.95 -15.20 -2.84
C ASP A 711 -36.46 -15.45 -3.05
N HIS A 712 -37.17 -15.91 -2.01
CA HIS A 712 -38.60 -16.23 -2.00
C HIS A 712 -39.38 -15.58 -0.83
N GLU A 713 -38.79 -14.60 -0.12
CA GLU A 713 -39.43 -13.96 1.04
C GLU A 713 -39.61 -12.46 0.81
N PHE A 714 -40.86 -12.01 0.94
CA PHE A 714 -41.29 -10.63 0.70
C PHE A 714 -42.22 -10.19 1.83
N ASN A 715 -41.97 -9.01 2.41
CA ASN A 715 -42.82 -8.39 3.42
C ASN A 715 -43.11 -6.93 3.05
N TYR A 716 -44.30 -6.71 2.52
CA TYR A 716 -44.80 -5.40 2.09
C TYR A 716 -45.70 -4.73 3.15
N SER A 717 -45.66 -5.19 4.41
CA SER A 717 -46.38 -4.50 5.50
C SER A 717 -45.78 -3.11 5.74
N ARG A 718 -46.63 -2.17 6.15
CA ARG A 718 -46.24 -0.76 6.37
C ARG A 718 -45.17 -0.64 7.47
N GLU A 719 -45.29 -1.47 8.49
CA GLU A 719 -44.34 -1.59 9.60
C GLU A 719 -42.98 -2.09 9.09
N HIS A 720 -42.97 -3.09 8.22
CA HIS A 720 -41.75 -3.63 7.63
C HIS A 720 -41.09 -2.64 6.66
N VAL A 721 -41.85 -1.99 5.77
CA VAL A 721 -41.34 -0.97 4.84
C VAL A 721 -40.69 0.18 5.62
N ARG A 722 -41.34 0.69 6.66
CA ARG A 722 -40.78 1.72 7.55
C ARG A 722 -39.55 1.26 8.32
N ALA A 723 -39.52 0.01 8.79
CA ALA A 723 -38.36 -0.56 9.47
C ALA A 723 -37.16 -0.75 8.52
N SER A 724 -37.41 -1.26 7.31
CA SER A 724 -36.44 -1.42 6.22
C SER A 724 -35.81 -0.09 5.84
N VAL A 725 -36.61 0.94 5.52
CA VAL A 725 -36.12 2.29 5.18
C VAL A 725 -35.27 2.91 6.30
N LYS A 726 -35.66 2.73 7.57
CA LYS A 726 -34.86 3.19 8.72
C LYS A 726 -33.56 2.40 8.91
N ASN A 727 -33.56 1.11 8.60
CA ASN A 727 -32.35 0.29 8.63
C ASN A 727 -31.39 0.65 7.48
N SER A 728 -31.90 0.85 6.26
CA SER A 728 -31.12 1.33 5.12
C SER A 728 -30.40 2.64 5.43
N MET A 729 -31.10 3.65 5.97
CA MET A 729 -30.47 4.91 6.42
C MET A 729 -29.35 4.69 7.43
N LYS A 730 -29.54 3.78 8.39
CA LYS A 730 -28.53 3.42 9.40
C LYS A 730 -27.30 2.74 8.77
N LEU A 731 -27.49 1.76 7.87
CA LEU A 731 -26.40 1.04 7.20
C LEU A 731 -25.62 1.95 6.25
N LEU A 732 -26.32 2.76 5.46
CA LEU A 732 -25.76 3.77 4.54
C LEU A 732 -25.19 5.01 5.27
N ASN A 733 -25.23 5.04 6.61
CA ASN A 733 -24.70 6.12 7.47
C ASN A 733 -25.23 7.51 7.04
N THR A 734 -26.55 7.62 6.82
CA THR A 734 -27.21 8.86 6.38
C THR A 734 -28.55 9.10 7.09
N ASN A 735 -29.07 10.32 7.01
CA ASN A 735 -30.33 10.76 7.63
C ASN A 735 -31.48 10.96 6.62
N TYR A 736 -31.24 10.76 5.32
CA TYR A 736 -32.27 10.70 4.30
C TYR A 736 -31.82 9.85 3.10
N LEU A 737 -32.77 9.27 2.38
CA LEU A 737 -32.56 8.58 1.10
C LEU A 737 -33.11 9.43 -0.04
N ASP A 738 -32.49 9.39 -1.21
CA ASP A 738 -32.97 10.18 -2.35
C ASP A 738 -34.13 9.47 -3.06
N LEU A 739 -34.05 8.14 -3.20
CA LEU A 739 -35.09 7.30 -3.79
C LEU A 739 -35.21 5.96 -3.06
N VAL A 740 -36.46 5.51 -2.83
CA VAL A 740 -36.76 4.13 -2.41
C VAL A 740 -37.76 3.49 -3.36
N TYR A 741 -37.41 2.28 -3.84
CA TYR A 741 -38.32 1.41 -4.58
C TYR A 741 -38.92 0.32 -3.69
N MET A 742 -40.15 -0.10 -3.97
CA MET A 742 -40.58 -1.47 -3.63
C MET A 742 -39.96 -2.47 -4.62
N HIS A 743 -39.31 -3.51 -4.10
CA HIS A 743 -38.40 -4.39 -4.85
C HIS A 743 -39.11 -5.63 -5.42
N ASP A 744 -39.15 -5.74 -6.75
CA ASP A 744 -39.67 -6.87 -7.53
C ASP A 744 -41.17 -7.14 -7.22
N VAL A 745 -41.98 -6.12 -7.53
CA VAL A 745 -43.41 -6.09 -7.15
C VAL A 745 -44.26 -7.20 -7.77
N GLU A 746 -43.82 -7.84 -8.85
CA GLU A 746 -44.56 -8.95 -9.47
C GLU A 746 -44.62 -10.20 -8.58
N PHE A 747 -43.78 -10.31 -7.55
CA PHE A 747 -43.80 -11.42 -6.60
C PHE A 747 -44.82 -11.24 -5.46
N VAL A 748 -45.59 -10.14 -5.46
CA VAL A 748 -46.48 -9.75 -4.36
C VAL A 748 -47.88 -9.41 -4.87
N GLU A 749 -48.90 -9.89 -4.14
CA GLU A 749 -50.32 -9.61 -4.46
C GLU A 749 -50.59 -8.10 -4.54
N THR A 750 -51.26 -7.68 -5.62
CA THR A 750 -51.52 -6.27 -5.97
C THR A 750 -52.00 -5.36 -4.82
N PRO A 751 -52.93 -5.75 -3.92
CA PRO A 751 -53.34 -4.91 -2.80
C PRO A 751 -52.20 -4.56 -1.83
N LYS A 752 -51.24 -5.47 -1.62
CA LYS A 752 -50.07 -5.26 -0.74
C LYS A 752 -49.06 -4.30 -1.38
N ILE A 753 -48.96 -4.26 -2.71
CA ILE A 753 -48.17 -3.25 -3.44
C ILE A 753 -48.68 -1.85 -3.11
N TYR A 754 -49.99 -1.63 -3.19
CA TYR A 754 -50.58 -0.32 -2.90
C TYR A 754 -50.42 0.11 -1.44
N GLU A 755 -50.59 -0.77 -0.44
CA GLU A 755 -50.32 -0.42 0.96
C GLU A 755 -48.85 -0.06 1.21
N ALA A 756 -47.90 -0.73 0.55
CA ALA A 756 -46.48 -0.38 0.65
C ALA A 756 -46.16 0.97 -0.01
N LEU A 757 -46.77 1.29 -1.16
CA LEU A 757 -46.58 2.58 -1.84
C LEU A 757 -47.17 3.76 -1.06
N LYS A 758 -48.31 3.59 -0.37
CA LYS A 758 -48.84 4.56 0.61
C LYS A 758 -47.83 4.86 1.73
N GLU A 759 -47.14 3.83 2.20
CA GLU A 759 -46.15 3.99 3.27
C GLU A 759 -44.90 4.72 2.80
N LEU A 760 -44.42 4.46 1.57
CA LEU A 760 -43.35 5.26 0.98
C LEU A 760 -43.77 6.72 0.77
N LEU A 761 -45.01 7.00 0.36
CA LEU A 761 -45.54 8.36 0.29
C LEU A 761 -45.57 9.03 1.68
N ALA A 762 -45.95 8.32 2.74
CA ALA A 762 -45.90 8.83 4.11
C ALA A 762 -44.46 9.16 4.55
N LEU A 763 -43.49 8.27 4.28
CA LEU A 763 -42.06 8.48 4.56
C LEU A 763 -41.45 9.66 3.76
N LYS A 764 -42.00 9.95 2.57
CA LYS A 764 -41.65 11.11 1.76
C LYS A 764 -42.24 12.41 2.33
N ASN A 765 -43.47 12.38 2.80
CA ASN A 765 -44.11 13.50 3.47
C ASN A 765 -43.45 13.82 4.83
N GLU A 766 -42.88 12.81 5.51
CA GLU A 766 -41.98 12.98 6.67
C GLU A 766 -40.58 13.50 6.29
N GLY A 767 -40.25 13.61 5.01
CA GLY A 767 -38.97 14.10 4.50
C GLY A 767 -37.79 13.12 4.61
N LEU A 768 -38.02 11.90 5.10
CA LEU A 768 -37.01 10.84 5.27
C LEU A 768 -36.53 10.28 3.92
N ILE A 769 -37.40 10.27 2.92
CA ILE A 769 -37.06 9.95 1.53
C ILE A 769 -37.46 11.12 0.61
N LYS A 770 -36.78 11.35 -0.52
CA LYS A 770 -37.10 12.47 -1.43
C LYS A 770 -38.03 12.06 -2.58
N ALA A 771 -37.88 10.84 -3.07
CA ALA A 771 -38.71 10.24 -4.12
C ALA A 771 -39.05 8.78 -3.78
N PHE A 772 -40.11 8.25 -4.39
CA PHE A 772 -40.52 6.85 -4.24
C PHE A 772 -41.02 6.22 -5.55
N GLY A 773 -41.10 4.88 -5.55
CA GLY A 773 -41.62 4.12 -6.68
C GLY A 773 -41.56 2.61 -6.47
N PHE A 774 -41.43 1.86 -7.57
CA PHE A 774 -41.25 0.41 -7.55
C PHE A 774 -40.36 -0.11 -8.69
N SER A 775 -39.88 -1.35 -8.54
CA SER A 775 -39.14 -2.10 -9.57
C SER A 775 -39.73 -3.49 -9.82
N GLY A 776 -39.42 -4.07 -10.99
CA GLY A 776 -39.77 -5.45 -11.34
C GLY A 776 -39.46 -5.80 -12.79
N TYR A 777 -39.81 -7.02 -13.21
CA TYR A 777 -39.66 -7.46 -14.61
C TYR A 777 -40.85 -7.08 -15.51
N PRO A 778 -42.09 -7.58 -15.33
CA PRO A 778 -43.09 -7.60 -16.41
C PRO A 778 -43.61 -6.21 -16.73
N ILE A 779 -43.13 -5.61 -17.83
CA ILE A 779 -43.31 -4.18 -18.09
C ILE A 779 -44.78 -3.74 -18.22
N LYS A 780 -45.67 -4.62 -18.69
CA LYS A 780 -47.12 -4.37 -18.73
C LYS A 780 -47.73 -4.27 -17.33
N PHE A 781 -47.37 -5.18 -16.43
CA PHE A 781 -47.80 -5.12 -15.02
C PHE A 781 -47.26 -3.87 -14.33
N LEU A 782 -46.02 -3.47 -14.60
CA LEU A 782 -45.47 -2.21 -14.08
C LEU A 782 -46.27 -0.97 -14.56
N TYR A 783 -46.74 -0.99 -15.81
CA TYR A 783 -47.63 0.05 -16.34
C TYR A 783 -49.01 0.02 -15.67
N GLU A 784 -49.62 -1.16 -15.50
CA GLU A 784 -50.91 -1.33 -14.80
C GLU A 784 -50.85 -0.77 -13.37
N ILE A 785 -49.84 -1.13 -12.58
CA ILE A 785 -49.63 -0.59 -11.22
C ILE A 785 -49.44 0.94 -11.26
N ALA A 786 -48.67 1.47 -12.22
CA ALA A 786 -48.43 2.91 -12.36
C ALA A 786 -49.73 3.68 -12.72
N HIS A 787 -50.51 3.14 -13.64
CA HIS A 787 -51.76 3.71 -14.13
C HIS A 787 -52.82 3.72 -13.02
N THR A 788 -53.01 2.59 -12.33
CA THR A 788 -53.92 2.51 -11.16
C THR A 788 -53.47 3.46 -10.05
N CYS A 789 -52.17 3.64 -9.79
CA CYS A 789 -51.68 4.66 -8.84
C CYS A 789 -52.03 6.11 -9.27
N ALA A 790 -51.86 6.44 -10.55
CA ALA A 790 -52.08 7.78 -11.09
C ALA A 790 -53.57 8.18 -11.18
N HIS A 791 -54.47 7.21 -11.49
CA HIS A 791 -55.87 7.48 -11.80
C HIS A 791 -56.85 6.98 -10.72
N GLU A 792 -56.82 5.69 -10.38
CA GLU A 792 -57.79 5.08 -9.46
C GLU A 792 -57.44 5.30 -7.98
N LYS A 793 -56.15 5.28 -7.67
CA LYS A 793 -55.57 5.48 -6.32
C LYS A 793 -54.94 6.87 -6.16
N LYS A 794 -55.40 7.83 -6.97
CA LYS A 794 -54.85 9.19 -7.06
C LYS A 794 -54.81 9.93 -5.71
N GLU A 795 -55.88 9.83 -4.92
CA GLU A 795 -55.98 10.48 -3.60
C GLU A 795 -55.29 9.69 -2.47
N GLU A 796 -54.95 8.42 -2.70
CA GLU A 796 -54.30 7.54 -1.72
C GLU A 796 -52.78 7.45 -1.91
N ILE A 797 -52.29 7.54 -3.16
CA ILE A 797 -50.89 7.35 -3.56
C ILE A 797 -50.47 8.41 -4.59
N GLY A 798 -51.31 8.65 -5.61
CA GLY A 798 -50.96 9.50 -6.74
C GLY A 798 -49.92 8.89 -7.69
N PRO A 799 -49.46 9.64 -8.70
CA PRO A 799 -48.39 9.19 -9.58
C PRO A 799 -47.07 9.02 -8.81
N VAL A 800 -46.43 7.87 -8.97
CA VAL A 800 -45.10 7.59 -8.39
C VAL A 800 -44.02 8.45 -9.04
N ASP A 801 -42.94 8.78 -8.32
CA ASP A 801 -41.88 9.62 -8.89
C ASP A 801 -41.08 8.85 -9.94
N CYS A 802 -40.74 7.58 -9.65
CA CYS A 802 -39.81 6.80 -10.46
C CYS A 802 -40.29 5.35 -10.66
N ILE A 803 -39.88 4.71 -11.76
CA ILE A 803 -40.03 3.25 -11.97
C ILE A 803 -38.70 2.69 -12.50
N LEU A 804 -38.33 1.48 -12.08
CA LEU A 804 -37.19 0.74 -12.62
C LEU A 804 -37.66 -0.63 -13.17
N THR A 805 -37.64 -0.80 -14.49
CA THR A 805 -37.75 -2.13 -15.10
C THR A 805 -36.35 -2.69 -15.38
N TYR A 806 -36.24 -4.01 -15.51
CA TYR A 806 -35.00 -4.64 -15.96
C TYR A 806 -35.18 -5.52 -17.19
N SER A 807 -34.09 -5.65 -17.97
CA SER A 807 -33.98 -6.44 -19.21
C SER A 807 -34.88 -6.03 -20.39
N HIS A 808 -35.81 -5.07 -20.24
CA HIS A 808 -36.72 -4.62 -21.31
C HIS A 808 -36.22 -3.42 -22.15
N GLY A 809 -35.02 -2.91 -21.87
CA GLY A 809 -34.36 -1.82 -22.61
C GLY A 809 -32.95 -2.20 -23.08
N CYS A 810 -32.79 -3.41 -23.60
CA CYS A 810 -31.51 -3.99 -24.00
C CYS A 810 -31.48 -4.38 -25.49
N LEU A 811 -30.33 -4.83 -25.99
CA LEU A 811 -30.16 -5.19 -27.42
C LEU A 811 -30.97 -6.43 -27.86
N GLN A 812 -31.52 -7.21 -26.92
CA GLN A 812 -32.43 -8.33 -27.22
C GLN A 812 -33.92 -7.98 -26.98
N ASN A 813 -34.24 -6.97 -26.18
CA ASN A 813 -35.63 -6.60 -25.87
C ASN A 813 -35.77 -5.09 -25.67
N THR A 814 -36.61 -4.44 -26.48
CA THR A 814 -36.78 -2.98 -26.54
C THR A 814 -38.14 -2.48 -26.07
N ALA A 815 -38.99 -3.32 -25.46
CA ALA A 815 -40.36 -2.95 -25.10
C ALA A 815 -40.45 -1.71 -24.17
N LEU A 816 -39.39 -1.41 -23.41
CA LEU A 816 -39.27 -0.19 -22.62
C LEU A 816 -39.25 1.09 -23.48
N PHE A 817 -38.67 1.02 -24.68
CA PHE A 817 -38.56 2.16 -25.58
C PHE A 817 -39.93 2.48 -26.20
N ASP A 818 -40.71 1.44 -26.51
CA ASP A 818 -42.06 1.55 -27.06
C ASP A 818 -43.06 2.04 -26.01
N MET A 819 -42.89 1.65 -24.73
CA MET A 819 -43.79 2.04 -23.63
C MET A 819 -43.41 3.36 -22.93
N TYR A 820 -42.31 4.03 -23.31
CA TYR A 820 -41.85 5.28 -22.68
C TYR A 820 -42.94 6.35 -22.64
N ASP A 821 -43.56 6.64 -23.78
CA ASP A 821 -44.54 7.72 -23.87
C ASP A 821 -45.80 7.43 -23.05
N SER A 822 -46.20 6.16 -22.88
CA SER A 822 -47.30 5.79 -21.98
C SER A 822 -46.94 5.95 -20.50
N PHE A 823 -45.76 5.49 -20.06
CA PHE A 823 -45.33 5.71 -18.67
C PHE A 823 -45.23 7.19 -18.31
N MET A 824 -44.67 8.02 -19.21
CA MET A 824 -44.42 9.42 -18.94
C MET A 824 -45.67 10.31 -19.06
N ASN A 825 -46.58 10.01 -20.00
CA ASN A 825 -47.75 10.85 -20.26
C ASN A 825 -49.02 10.31 -19.57
N ASP A 826 -49.29 9.00 -19.66
CA ASP A 826 -50.52 8.40 -19.12
C ASP A 826 -50.44 8.24 -17.59
N CYS A 827 -49.27 7.82 -17.08
CA CYS A 827 -49.04 7.60 -15.65
C CYS A 827 -48.37 8.78 -14.92
N GLY A 828 -47.89 9.79 -15.65
CA GLY A 828 -47.35 11.04 -15.09
C GLY A 828 -46.09 10.90 -14.23
N ILE A 829 -45.30 9.83 -14.40
CA ILE A 829 -44.07 9.62 -13.62
C ILE A 829 -42.98 10.63 -13.99
N LYS A 830 -42.00 10.86 -13.12
CA LYS A 830 -40.92 11.83 -13.34
C LYS A 830 -39.69 11.22 -13.98
N LYS A 831 -39.39 9.95 -13.69
CA LYS A 831 -38.20 9.28 -14.22
C LYS A 831 -38.37 7.78 -14.45
N LEU A 832 -37.88 7.28 -15.58
CA LEU A 832 -37.95 5.86 -15.94
C LEU A 832 -36.55 5.25 -16.11
N LEU A 833 -36.25 4.23 -15.31
CA LEU A 833 -34.93 3.62 -15.20
C LEU A 833 -34.86 2.25 -15.89
N ASN A 834 -33.77 2.05 -16.61
CA ASN A 834 -33.45 0.83 -17.34
C ASN A 834 -32.34 0.06 -16.60
N GLY A 835 -32.72 -1.02 -15.92
CA GLY A 835 -31.81 -1.93 -15.21
C GLY A 835 -31.43 -3.16 -16.05
N SER A 836 -30.30 -3.77 -15.70
CA SER A 836 -29.81 -5.00 -16.34
C SER A 836 -29.77 -4.93 -17.88
N ILE A 837 -29.10 -3.92 -18.42
CA ILE A 837 -28.96 -3.69 -19.88
C ILE A 837 -28.23 -4.83 -20.62
N LEU A 838 -27.55 -5.71 -19.89
CA LEU A 838 -26.97 -6.94 -20.43
C LEU A 838 -27.91 -8.16 -20.30
N SER A 839 -29.20 -7.91 -20.02
CA SER A 839 -30.22 -8.90 -19.68
C SER A 839 -29.71 -9.95 -18.70
N MET A 840 -29.41 -9.55 -17.45
CA MET A 840 -29.03 -10.47 -16.38
C MET A 840 -27.88 -11.44 -16.73
N SER A 841 -26.84 -10.93 -17.42
CA SER A 841 -25.67 -11.66 -17.96
C SER A 841 -25.87 -12.49 -19.24
N LEU A 842 -27.03 -12.37 -19.90
CA LEU A 842 -27.29 -13.00 -21.20
C LEU A 842 -26.42 -12.38 -22.33
N LEU A 843 -26.33 -11.05 -22.41
CA LEU A 843 -25.71 -10.35 -23.53
C LEU A 843 -24.19 -10.17 -23.35
N ARG A 844 -23.43 -11.26 -23.54
CA ARG A 844 -21.96 -11.32 -23.43
C ARG A 844 -21.39 -12.61 -24.04
N SER A 845 -20.12 -12.63 -24.43
CA SER A 845 -19.47 -13.85 -25.00
C SER A 845 -19.02 -14.91 -23.98
N GLY A 846 -19.26 -14.69 -22.68
CA GLY A 846 -18.94 -15.65 -21.62
C GLY A 846 -20.20 -16.29 -21.06
N LYS A 847 -20.32 -17.63 -21.14
CA LYS A 847 -21.48 -18.46 -20.75
C LYS A 847 -22.49 -17.77 -19.81
N THR A 848 -23.73 -17.65 -20.27
CA THR A 848 -24.88 -17.20 -19.46
C THR A 848 -25.01 -18.06 -18.19
N HIS A 849 -25.29 -17.45 -17.04
CA HIS A 849 -25.42 -18.19 -15.78
C HIS A 849 -26.59 -19.19 -15.78
N ASP A 850 -26.42 -20.32 -15.09
CA ASP A 850 -27.37 -21.44 -15.13
C ASP A 850 -28.77 -21.08 -14.58
N PHE A 851 -28.84 -20.18 -13.59
CA PHE A 851 -30.09 -19.67 -13.02
C PHE A 851 -30.87 -18.73 -13.96
N HIS A 852 -30.32 -18.33 -15.11
CA HIS A 852 -30.97 -17.33 -15.97
C HIS A 852 -32.33 -17.86 -16.50
N PRO A 853 -33.42 -17.04 -16.44
CA PRO A 853 -34.78 -17.49 -16.72
C PRO A 853 -35.05 -17.83 -18.19
N ALA A 854 -34.28 -17.25 -19.11
CA ALA A 854 -34.43 -17.50 -20.54
C ALA A 854 -34.41 -19.00 -20.88
N ARG A 855 -35.15 -19.34 -21.92
CA ARG A 855 -35.14 -20.65 -22.58
C ARG A 855 -33.70 -21.07 -22.91
N VAL A 856 -33.44 -22.38 -23.00
CA VAL A 856 -32.11 -22.88 -23.39
C VAL A 856 -31.80 -22.44 -24.83
N GLU A 857 -32.83 -22.36 -25.65
CA GLU A 857 -32.83 -21.94 -27.05
C GLU A 857 -32.39 -20.46 -27.19
N LEU A 858 -32.98 -19.53 -26.43
CA LEU A 858 -32.56 -18.12 -26.39
C LEU A 858 -31.12 -17.97 -25.87
N ARG A 859 -30.73 -18.71 -24.82
CA ARG A 859 -29.34 -18.70 -24.32
C ARG A 859 -28.35 -19.15 -25.39
N ASN A 860 -28.59 -20.31 -26.01
CA ASN A 860 -27.76 -20.84 -27.08
C ASN A 860 -27.69 -19.87 -28.28
N LYS A 861 -28.81 -19.20 -28.63
CA LYS A 861 -28.85 -18.23 -29.72
C LYS A 861 -28.02 -16.98 -29.41
N VAL A 862 -28.07 -16.47 -28.18
CA VAL A 862 -27.25 -15.33 -27.78
C VAL A 862 -25.77 -15.71 -27.70
N ASP A 863 -25.42 -16.90 -27.19
CA ASP A 863 -24.04 -17.41 -27.20
C ASP A 863 -23.51 -17.55 -28.65
N GLU A 864 -24.31 -18.05 -29.60
CA GLU A 864 -23.98 -18.11 -31.04
C GLU A 864 -23.72 -16.70 -31.64
N VAL A 865 -24.60 -15.74 -31.34
CA VAL A 865 -24.48 -14.36 -31.83
C VAL A 865 -23.28 -13.65 -31.24
N ALA A 866 -23.00 -13.83 -29.94
CA ALA A 866 -21.83 -13.28 -29.27
C ALA A 866 -20.52 -13.83 -29.86
N GLN A 867 -20.45 -15.14 -30.09
CA GLN A 867 -19.30 -15.77 -30.73
C GLN A 867 -19.13 -15.28 -32.18
N SER A 868 -20.21 -15.14 -32.94
CA SER A 868 -20.14 -14.62 -34.31
C SER A 868 -19.69 -13.16 -34.39
N LEU A 869 -20.11 -12.28 -33.46
CA LEU A 869 -19.61 -10.91 -33.38
C LEU A 869 -18.11 -10.86 -33.07
N LYS A 870 -17.66 -11.76 -32.20
CA LYS A 870 -16.25 -11.91 -31.82
C LYS A 870 -15.38 -12.39 -32.98
N ASP A 871 -15.81 -13.43 -33.69
CA ASP A 871 -15.04 -14.03 -34.78
C ASP A 871 -15.07 -13.19 -36.08
N SER A 872 -16.17 -12.46 -36.35
CA SER A 872 -16.35 -11.70 -37.59
C SER A 872 -16.00 -10.22 -37.49
N HIS A 873 -16.07 -9.63 -36.29
CA HIS A 873 -15.87 -8.19 -36.07
C HIS A 873 -14.94 -7.86 -34.88
N ASN A 874 -14.48 -8.85 -34.11
CA ASN A 874 -13.70 -8.64 -32.88
C ASN A 874 -14.41 -7.74 -31.83
N VAL A 875 -15.74 -7.77 -31.80
CA VAL A 875 -16.58 -6.99 -30.86
C VAL A 875 -17.16 -7.89 -29.78
N GLU A 876 -17.07 -7.43 -28.53
CA GLU A 876 -17.68 -8.09 -27.37
C GLU A 876 -19.16 -7.68 -27.26
N LEU A 877 -20.07 -8.66 -27.19
CA LEU A 877 -21.52 -8.40 -27.11
C LEU A 877 -21.90 -7.55 -25.90
N ALA A 878 -21.18 -7.66 -24.78
CA ALA A 878 -21.41 -6.82 -23.60
C ALA A 878 -21.15 -5.32 -23.86
N GLU A 879 -20.13 -4.99 -24.66
CA GLU A 879 -19.83 -3.60 -25.04
C GLU A 879 -20.92 -3.08 -25.99
N LEU A 880 -21.26 -3.87 -27.02
CA LEU A 880 -22.26 -3.51 -28.01
C LEU A 880 -23.66 -3.31 -27.38
N ALA A 881 -24.08 -4.21 -26.48
CA ALA A 881 -25.34 -4.09 -25.73
C ALA A 881 -25.34 -2.88 -24.77
N THR A 882 -24.19 -2.57 -24.15
CA THR A 882 -24.03 -1.37 -23.31
C THR A 882 -24.17 -0.10 -24.15
N LYS A 883 -23.46 0.00 -25.28
CA LYS A 883 -23.56 1.13 -26.22
C LYS A 883 -24.99 1.31 -26.74
N PHE A 884 -25.66 0.22 -27.12
CA PHE A 884 -27.05 0.25 -27.58
C PHE A 884 -28.00 0.85 -26.53
N ALA A 885 -27.99 0.31 -25.31
CA ALA A 885 -28.88 0.77 -24.25
C ALA A 885 -28.59 2.22 -23.83
N LEU A 886 -27.31 2.64 -23.80
CA LEU A 886 -26.95 4.03 -23.55
C LEU A 886 -27.47 4.94 -24.69
N LYS A 887 -27.22 4.59 -25.95
CA LYS A 887 -27.59 5.42 -27.11
C LYS A 887 -29.11 5.55 -27.29
N ARG A 888 -29.86 4.48 -27.06
CA ARG A 888 -31.32 4.43 -27.27
C ARG A 888 -32.14 4.82 -26.03
N TRP A 889 -31.54 4.90 -24.83
CA TRP A 889 -32.26 5.26 -23.60
C TRP A 889 -31.75 6.51 -22.87
N LEU A 890 -30.44 6.72 -22.79
CA LEU A 890 -29.87 7.78 -21.93
C LEU A 890 -29.84 9.16 -22.62
N PHE A 891 -29.75 9.21 -23.94
CA PHE A 891 -29.63 10.45 -24.72
C PHE A 891 -30.91 10.74 -25.52
N ASP A 892 -31.17 12.01 -25.86
CA ASP A 892 -32.28 12.35 -26.78
C ASP A 892 -31.90 12.08 -28.25
N SER A 893 -31.88 10.80 -28.61
CA SER A 893 -31.63 10.36 -29.97
C SER A 893 -32.84 10.53 -30.92
N LYS A 894 -33.98 11.08 -30.47
CA LYS A 894 -35.16 11.29 -31.34
C LYS A 894 -35.02 12.58 -32.18
N SER A 895 -34.12 13.50 -31.82
CA SER A 895 -33.96 14.80 -32.49
C SER A 895 -32.52 15.16 -32.89
N GLN A 896 -31.50 14.69 -32.15
CA GLN A 896 -30.13 15.17 -32.31
C GLN A 896 -29.28 14.31 -33.26
N LYS A 897 -28.63 14.97 -34.24
CA LYS A 897 -27.54 14.40 -35.07
C LYS A 897 -26.17 15.02 -34.78
N GLU A 898 -26.13 16.09 -34.00
CA GLU A 898 -24.91 16.79 -33.60
C GLU A 898 -24.38 16.23 -32.28
N TYR A 899 -23.07 16.34 -32.09
CA TYR A 899 -22.36 15.75 -30.94
C TYR A 899 -21.65 16.86 -30.14
N PRO A 900 -21.57 16.74 -28.81
CA PRO A 900 -21.98 15.58 -28.00
C PRO A 900 -23.49 15.52 -27.74
N LEU A 901 -24.03 14.30 -27.64
CA LEU A 901 -25.45 14.05 -27.37
C LEU A 901 -25.89 14.56 -25.99
N GLU A 902 -27.07 15.16 -25.90
CA GLU A 902 -27.64 15.63 -24.64
C GLU A 902 -28.33 14.52 -23.84
N TRP A 903 -28.17 14.58 -22.51
CA TRP A 903 -28.76 13.61 -21.57
C TRP A 903 -30.26 13.89 -21.39
N ASN A 904 -31.10 12.92 -21.74
CA ASN A 904 -32.52 12.92 -21.39
C ASN A 904 -32.68 12.81 -19.86
N ASN A 905 -33.03 13.93 -19.21
CA ASN A 905 -33.15 13.99 -17.76
C ASN A 905 -34.29 13.11 -17.18
N LYS A 906 -35.27 12.70 -17.99
CA LYS A 906 -36.38 11.80 -17.65
C LYS A 906 -35.99 10.30 -17.67
N THR A 907 -34.80 9.95 -18.16
CA THR A 907 -34.31 8.56 -18.19
C THR A 907 -33.00 8.39 -17.43
N SER A 908 -32.69 7.14 -17.06
CA SER A 908 -31.36 6.73 -16.62
C SER A 908 -31.14 5.23 -16.85
N VAL A 909 -29.87 4.84 -16.92
CA VAL A 909 -29.41 3.46 -17.09
C VAL A 909 -28.65 3.04 -15.83
N VAL A 910 -28.96 1.86 -15.28
CA VAL A 910 -28.23 1.31 -14.12
C VAL A 910 -27.14 0.37 -14.63
N LEU A 911 -25.88 0.78 -14.46
CA LEU A 911 -24.69 0.05 -14.87
C LEU A 911 -24.17 -0.81 -13.69
N GLY A 912 -24.34 -2.13 -13.79
CA GLY A 912 -23.77 -3.08 -12.84
C GLY A 912 -22.29 -3.33 -13.15
N VAL A 913 -21.40 -2.98 -12.21
CA VAL A 913 -19.95 -3.19 -12.32
C VAL A 913 -19.39 -3.79 -11.03
N SER A 914 -18.52 -4.80 -11.17
CA SER A 914 -17.89 -5.55 -10.08
C SER A 914 -16.42 -5.19 -9.89
N THR A 915 -15.80 -4.62 -10.93
CA THR A 915 -14.39 -4.20 -10.94
C THR A 915 -14.19 -2.78 -11.47
N VAL A 916 -13.04 -2.20 -11.14
CA VAL A 916 -12.61 -0.88 -11.62
C VAL A 916 -12.34 -0.88 -13.13
N ASP A 917 -12.00 -2.03 -13.71
CA ASP A 917 -11.77 -2.15 -15.15
C ASP A 917 -13.09 -2.32 -15.93
N GLU A 918 -14.10 -2.98 -15.36
CA GLU A 918 -15.49 -2.90 -15.85
C GLU A 918 -16.03 -1.46 -15.82
N LEU A 919 -15.79 -0.71 -14.73
CA LEU A 919 -16.16 0.72 -14.66
C LEU A 919 -15.48 1.54 -15.78
N LYS A 920 -14.19 1.30 -16.07
CA LYS A 920 -13.49 1.97 -17.19
C LYS A 920 -14.11 1.63 -18.54
N SER A 921 -14.46 0.36 -18.78
CA SER A 921 -15.10 -0.09 -20.02
C SER A 921 -16.51 0.52 -20.19
N ALA A 922 -17.30 0.58 -19.12
CA ALA A 922 -18.61 1.22 -19.13
C ALA A 922 -18.50 2.74 -19.35
N LEU A 923 -17.50 3.41 -18.75
CA LEU A 923 -17.19 4.82 -19.00
C LEU A 923 -16.73 5.06 -20.46
N GLN A 924 -15.87 4.20 -21.00
CA GLN A 924 -15.44 4.27 -22.40
C GLN A 924 -16.62 4.12 -23.36
N SER A 925 -17.54 3.18 -23.07
CA SER A 925 -18.79 3.01 -23.83
C SER A 925 -19.67 4.26 -23.75
N TYR A 926 -19.78 4.89 -22.58
CA TYR A 926 -20.53 6.13 -22.37
C TYR A 926 -19.95 7.31 -23.17
N TYR A 927 -18.65 7.59 -23.07
CA TYR A 927 -18.02 8.67 -23.84
C TYR A 927 -18.01 8.38 -25.35
N SER A 928 -17.81 7.13 -25.75
CA SER A 928 -17.90 6.70 -27.16
C SER A 928 -19.28 6.98 -27.77
N VAL A 929 -20.37 6.70 -27.03
CA VAL A 929 -21.74 6.99 -27.50
C VAL A 929 -22.06 8.48 -27.41
N LYS A 930 -21.60 9.16 -26.36
CA LYS A 930 -21.93 10.57 -26.12
C LYS A 930 -21.25 11.49 -27.13
N ASP A 931 -19.97 11.28 -27.39
CA ASP A 931 -19.11 12.28 -28.02
C ASP A 931 -18.83 11.96 -29.51
N GLN A 932 -19.23 10.80 -30.03
CA GLN A 932 -18.98 10.38 -31.43
C GLN A 932 -20.13 9.58 -32.07
N ALA A 933 -20.37 9.83 -33.36
CA ALA A 933 -21.15 8.92 -34.20
C ALA A 933 -20.28 7.75 -34.66
N ASN A 934 -20.68 6.52 -34.36
CA ASN A 934 -20.16 5.33 -35.02
C ASN A 934 -21.25 4.66 -35.86
N ASP A 935 -21.12 4.76 -37.18
CA ASP A 935 -22.00 4.09 -38.15
C ASP A 935 -21.81 2.57 -38.18
N GLU A 936 -20.70 2.04 -37.64
CA GLU A 936 -20.52 0.59 -37.49
C GLU A 936 -21.31 0.03 -36.32
N ASP A 937 -21.38 0.73 -35.17
CA ASP A 937 -22.18 0.29 -34.03
C ASP A 937 -23.67 0.15 -34.43
N GLU A 938 -24.24 1.05 -35.25
CA GLU A 938 -25.62 0.90 -35.76
C GLU A 938 -25.80 -0.30 -36.72
N LYS A 939 -24.81 -0.56 -37.59
CA LYS A 939 -24.82 -1.76 -38.46
C LYS A 939 -24.76 -3.03 -37.61
N LEU A 940 -23.95 -3.03 -36.55
CA LEU A 940 -23.79 -4.16 -35.62
C LEU A 940 -25.03 -4.34 -34.72
N PHE A 941 -25.68 -3.27 -34.27
CA PHE A 941 -26.97 -3.35 -33.57
C PHE A 941 -28.01 -4.04 -34.46
N LYS A 942 -28.17 -3.57 -35.70
CA LYS A 942 -29.10 -4.19 -36.65
C LYS A 942 -28.73 -5.65 -36.94
N LEU A 943 -27.46 -5.94 -37.23
CA LEU A 943 -26.99 -7.31 -37.47
C LEU A 943 -27.26 -8.24 -36.28
N THR A 944 -27.15 -7.73 -35.05
CA THR A 944 -27.44 -8.50 -33.82
C THR A 944 -28.93 -8.80 -33.72
N ILE A 945 -29.79 -7.81 -33.94
CA ILE A 945 -31.26 -7.96 -33.92
C ILE A 945 -31.72 -8.91 -35.04
N ASP A 946 -31.25 -8.70 -36.28
CA ASP A 946 -31.55 -9.55 -37.44
C ASP A 946 -31.12 -11.02 -37.20
N LYS A 947 -30.02 -11.25 -36.45
CA LYS A 947 -29.57 -12.60 -36.06
C LYS A 947 -30.32 -13.20 -34.87
N LEU A 948 -30.92 -12.39 -33.99
CA LEU A 948 -31.79 -12.90 -32.91
C LEU A 948 -33.11 -13.44 -33.47
N GLY A 949 -33.67 -12.81 -34.52
CA GLY A 949 -34.88 -13.30 -35.19
C GLY A 949 -36.05 -13.47 -34.22
N ASP A 950 -36.68 -14.65 -34.20
CA ASP A 950 -37.81 -14.99 -33.33
C ASP A 950 -37.51 -14.87 -31.81
N TYR A 951 -36.23 -14.80 -31.42
CA TYR A 951 -35.77 -14.61 -30.03
C TYR A 951 -35.64 -13.12 -29.63
N TYR A 952 -35.86 -12.18 -30.56
CA TYR A 952 -35.92 -10.74 -30.29
C TYR A 952 -37.25 -10.36 -29.63
N ASN A 953 -37.21 -9.44 -28.67
CA ASN A 953 -38.32 -9.09 -27.76
C ASN A 953 -38.92 -10.29 -26.98
N GLU A 954 -38.23 -11.44 -26.95
CA GLU A 954 -38.62 -12.58 -26.12
C GLU A 954 -38.58 -12.22 -24.63
N THR A 955 -39.59 -12.69 -23.90
CA THR A 955 -39.73 -12.56 -22.44
C THR A 955 -39.94 -13.93 -21.78
N TRP A 956 -39.89 -13.94 -20.44
CA TRP A 956 -40.14 -15.10 -19.58
C TRP A 956 -41.11 -14.72 -18.43
N PRO A 957 -41.82 -15.68 -17.80
CA PRO A 957 -42.66 -15.39 -16.63
C PRO A 957 -41.85 -14.87 -15.44
N SER A 958 -42.43 -13.98 -14.62
CA SER A 958 -41.81 -13.50 -13.37
C SER A 958 -42.85 -13.27 -12.28
N GLY A 959 -42.58 -13.76 -11.07
CA GLY A 959 -43.51 -13.64 -9.95
C GLY A 959 -44.85 -14.33 -10.20
N LEU A 960 -45.93 -13.56 -10.06
CA LEU A 960 -47.33 -13.99 -10.15
C LEU A 960 -47.97 -13.66 -11.52
N HIS A 961 -47.20 -13.13 -12.48
CA HIS A 961 -47.68 -12.47 -13.69
C HIS A 961 -46.94 -12.88 -14.98
#